data_AF-A0A646KEQ3-F1
#
_entry.id   AF-A0A646KEQ3-F1
#
_cell.length_a   1.000
_cell.length_b   1.000
_cell.length_c   1.000
_cell.angle_alpha   90.00
_cell.angle_beta   90.00
_cell.angle_gamma   90.00
#
_symmetry.space_group_name_H-M   'P 1'
#
loop_
_entity.id
_entity.type
_entity.pdbx_description
1 polymer ?
#
loop_
_entity_poly.entity_id
_entity_poly.type
_entity_poly.pdbx_seq_one_letter_code
_entity_poly.pdbx_strand_id
1 'polypeptide(L)'
;MSTGAGVDVQRRLEFLVRDFRTSRPPMPVVVLHAEDVSGADGSDEDRVVELVEELYAGHDAHGTRCAVAPDVREGPTELRRAAGLVRDLSDPKRWDGRRSLYRRYSFPRLRLVRAIEDAVGELDADWPRLPSASGVARGAPDPAQRLLDQLARQRWRPKDSVRWNARLNLFDMAHILPASLVAVLAALLARSHWAVALGSGLGILLLLTLLDNILPGRAPIFLWLRRESRWFMTTTFLRAPSPGRPTDFSLLRPARSWNAIAARAHDVAEALKTGDDFQLQLYVLALFEDLRDNHRRWSWDLRGFKRPRPPALFLPRASAENGGIELIKAVSDVRSRRSELDPLVIVAAVRGADVGRLQRSVIQGPGTAPWTWYQEWGRNLRAGQSPSRALAELPWVIKVPLPGDRLVPPADGQRHCVKAAAKPTAARLVWSLHTLLLVIALLATGVGLRAQELHERHCSASLLTANQDSARLPGDPGGTECIGIATGDVRFADWLTSDGTSPARDQTPWSVAWLEERIREENESILAEHPDNHVTVVYAGPLSSPSDSRSPVKGIEELAGVYLAQAAINDSSPVQLRVLIANGGVDMRHQVRMADAIAAYAKDDPTVVGVLGAGRNLTTSDDIARKLGNGWLPVVSGTNSATDLPRRFANWFSLAATDEWQVAQLGLIAAQLREPGTRQHALVLARDTRKTDDRYTQEQAEYGGRMLRKQGYAMLPQLEYAVRAGRPELQVHTEKFCQGESVPSVIYFAGRAEDVAPLMTQLNTEPGCARQRISILTGDDLSKADFSPGGEGVAPSVTLYHSTLAELRLAAPRTMFYKNAAKYLPKLGSGEVSYDTHALASGQTALAHDATQTLYRAASRDGAPQSRAATWVHLRTVKLGGMATGTIDLTGAKPYADRSGHSIALKEVKGTPDGKPTSRVLCSRIAGDARPLSVKECAVKPED
;
A
#
# COMPACT_ATOMS: atom_id res chain seq x y z
N MET A 1 23.55 57.28 -1.84
CA MET A 1 23.14 58.58 -1.31
C MET A 1 24.21 59.57 -1.70
N SER A 2 23.81 60.58 -2.46
CA SER A 2 24.65 61.66 -2.98
C SER A 2 24.71 62.85 -2.03
N THR A 3 23.82 62.94 -1.03
CA THR A 3 23.72 64.07 -0.10
C THR A 3 23.74 63.61 1.37
N GLY A 4 24.15 64.50 2.28
CA GLY A 4 24.15 64.22 3.72
C GLY A 4 22.76 63.92 4.27
N ALA A 5 21.75 64.69 3.84
CA ALA A 5 20.34 64.44 4.16
C ALA A 5 19.89 63.04 3.70
N GLY A 6 20.30 62.60 2.51
CA GLY A 6 19.95 61.28 1.99
C GLY A 6 20.54 60.12 2.78
N VAL A 7 21.77 60.26 3.27
CA VAL A 7 22.40 59.24 4.15
C VAL A 7 21.59 59.04 5.43
N ASP A 8 21.17 60.13 6.06
CA ASP A 8 20.42 60.09 7.32
C ASP A 8 19.03 59.49 7.14
N VAL A 9 18.30 59.90 6.09
CA VAL A 9 16.98 59.34 5.76
C VAL A 9 17.11 57.85 5.44
N GLN A 10 18.06 57.46 4.59
CA GLN A 10 18.29 56.05 4.25
C GLN A 10 18.61 55.20 5.48
N ARG A 11 19.47 55.70 6.38
CA ARG A 11 19.84 55.00 7.62
C ARG A 11 18.63 54.72 8.51
N ARG A 12 17.70 55.68 8.63
CA ARG A 12 16.46 55.50 9.40
C ARG A 12 15.51 54.52 8.73
N LEU A 13 15.34 54.60 7.41
CA LEU A 13 14.51 53.64 6.68
C LEU A 13 15.06 52.20 6.81
N GLU A 14 16.37 52.00 6.75
CA GLU A 14 16.99 50.68 6.96
C GLU A 14 16.86 50.18 8.41
N PHE A 15 16.81 51.07 9.40
CA PHE A 15 16.48 50.70 10.78
C PHE A 15 15.04 50.15 10.88
N LEU A 16 14.06 50.78 10.21
CA LEU A 16 12.69 50.27 10.13
C LEU A 16 12.63 48.89 9.46
N VAL A 17 13.41 48.69 8.40
CA VAL A 17 13.51 47.40 7.72
C VAL A 17 14.08 46.33 8.65
N ARG A 18 15.06 46.67 9.49
CA ARG A 18 15.62 45.74 10.47
C ARG A 18 14.58 45.35 11.51
N ASP A 19 13.86 46.32 12.07
CA ASP A 19 12.88 46.10 13.15
C ASP A 19 11.62 45.39 12.64
N PHE A 20 11.24 45.57 11.37
CA PHE A 20 10.17 44.81 10.72
C PHE A 20 10.32 43.29 10.89
N ARG A 21 11.57 42.81 10.89
CA ARG A 21 11.89 41.39 11.05
C ARG A 21 11.58 40.88 12.46
N THR A 22 11.70 41.71 13.48
CA THR A 22 11.62 41.31 14.89
C THR A 22 10.25 41.68 15.48
N SER A 23 9.90 42.96 15.47
CA SER A 23 8.81 43.53 16.29
C SER A 23 7.57 44.03 15.53
N ARG A 24 7.57 44.01 14.18
CA ARG A 24 6.48 44.60 13.35
C ARG A 24 6.15 46.04 13.77
N PRO A 25 7.12 46.96 13.67
CA PRO A 25 6.92 48.33 14.13
C PRO A 25 5.86 49.03 13.26
N PRO A 26 5.21 50.09 13.79
CA PRO A 26 4.31 50.92 12.99
C PRO A 26 5.09 51.57 11.85
N MET A 27 4.54 51.47 10.64
CA MET A 27 5.17 51.99 9.42
C MET A 27 4.69 53.41 9.14
N PRO A 28 5.59 54.41 9.03
CA PRO A 28 5.20 55.80 8.85
C PRO A 28 4.95 56.18 7.38
N VAL A 29 4.31 57.32 7.18
CA VAL A 29 4.41 58.11 5.95
C VAL A 29 5.43 59.21 6.20
N VAL A 30 6.58 59.17 5.52
CA VAL A 30 7.65 60.16 5.64
C VAL A 30 7.50 61.18 4.52
N VAL A 31 7.26 62.43 4.88
CA VAL A 31 7.12 63.57 3.96
C VAL A 31 8.36 64.43 4.08
N LEU A 32 9.15 64.50 3.01
CA LEU A 32 10.33 65.34 2.88
C LEU A 32 9.93 66.64 2.18
N HIS A 33 10.41 67.78 2.70
CA HIS A 33 10.24 69.09 2.08
C HIS A 33 11.45 69.98 2.38
N ALA A 34 11.68 71.01 1.55
CA ALA A 34 12.70 72.02 1.84
C ALA A 34 12.29 72.85 3.08
N GLU A 35 13.27 73.21 3.92
CA GLU A 35 13.04 74.02 5.12
C GLU A 35 12.74 75.49 4.79
N ASP A 36 13.48 76.06 3.83
CA ASP A 36 13.32 77.45 3.37
C ASP A 36 12.57 77.51 2.03
N VAL A 37 11.45 78.25 1.99
CA VAL A 37 10.58 78.42 0.80
C VAL A 37 10.98 79.66 -0.03
N SER A 38 12.06 80.36 0.35
CA SER A 38 12.42 81.70 -0.16
C SER A 38 13.54 81.74 -1.21
N GLY A 39 14.07 80.58 -1.64
CA GLY A 39 15.03 80.51 -2.75
C GLY A 39 14.36 80.87 -4.08
N ALA A 40 14.81 81.93 -4.75
CA ALA A 40 14.16 82.56 -5.89
C ALA A 40 14.02 81.72 -7.19
N ASP A 41 14.25 80.41 -7.16
CA ASP A 41 14.21 79.54 -8.36
C ASP A 41 13.74 78.09 -8.12
N GLY A 42 13.21 77.74 -6.94
CA GLY A 42 12.67 76.38 -6.67
C GLY A 42 13.70 75.24 -6.62
N SER A 43 15.00 75.53 -6.74
CA SER A 43 16.09 74.54 -6.87
C SER A 43 16.18 73.53 -5.72
N ASP A 44 15.85 73.94 -4.49
CA ASP A 44 15.89 73.03 -3.34
C ASP A 44 14.69 72.07 -3.31
N GLU A 45 13.55 72.45 -3.88
CA GLU A 45 12.41 71.54 -4.04
C GLU A 45 12.74 70.41 -5.01
N ASP A 46 13.37 70.73 -6.15
CA ASP A 46 13.82 69.72 -7.13
C ASP A 46 14.87 68.76 -6.54
N ARG A 47 15.77 69.25 -5.68
CA ARG A 47 16.73 68.40 -4.96
C ARG A 47 16.05 67.43 -3.98
N VAL A 48 14.93 67.82 -3.36
CA VAL A 48 14.14 66.90 -2.51
C VAL A 48 13.47 65.80 -3.36
N VAL A 49 12.99 66.14 -4.57
CA VAL A 49 12.46 65.17 -5.54
C VAL A 49 13.56 64.16 -5.93
N GLU A 50 14.73 64.65 -6.36
CA GLU A 50 15.88 63.82 -6.72
C GLU A 50 16.31 62.90 -5.57
N LEU A 51 16.26 63.39 -4.32
CA LEU A 51 16.56 62.58 -3.15
C LEU A 51 15.58 61.40 -2.98
N VAL A 52 14.28 61.62 -3.17
CA VAL A 52 13.27 60.55 -3.09
C VAL A 52 13.48 59.51 -4.20
N GLU A 53 13.85 59.95 -5.39
CA GLU A 53 14.23 59.04 -6.50
C GLU A 53 15.49 58.22 -6.18
N GLU A 54 16.50 58.84 -5.56
CA GLU A 54 17.71 58.14 -5.13
C GLU A 54 17.41 57.11 -4.02
N LEU A 55 16.54 57.46 -3.06
CA LEU A 55 16.07 56.53 -2.03
C LEU A 55 15.32 55.35 -2.65
N TYR A 56 14.47 55.58 -3.65
CA TYR A 56 13.83 54.51 -4.41
C TYR A 56 14.88 53.58 -5.04
N ALA A 57 15.85 54.12 -5.78
CA ALA A 57 16.89 53.33 -6.43
C ALA A 57 17.72 52.51 -5.43
N GLY A 58 18.06 53.10 -4.27
CA GLY A 58 18.75 52.40 -3.19
C GLY A 58 17.93 51.25 -2.61
N HIS A 59 16.65 51.48 -2.31
CA HIS A 59 15.78 50.46 -1.74
C HIS A 59 15.50 49.30 -2.71
N ASP A 60 15.31 49.58 -4.01
CA ASP A 60 15.18 48.55 -5.05
C ASP A 60 16.46 47.70 -5.16
N ALA A 61 17.63 48.35 -5.18
CA ALA A 61 18.92 47.66 -5.20
C ALA A 61 19.15 46.77 -3.96
N HIS A 62 18.58 47.14 -2.82
CA HIS A 62 18.61 46.36 -1.57
C HIS A 62 17.63 45.17 -1.56
N GLY A 63 16.78 45.03 -2.59
CA GLY A 63 15.77 43.98 -2.71
C GLY A 63 14.48 44.28 -1.94
N THR A 64 14.24 45.55 -1.59
CA THR A 64 12.93 46.01 -1.14
C THR A 64 11.96 45.96 -2.33
N ARG A 65 10.69 45.61 -2.09
CA ARG A 65 9.66 45.69 -3.13
C ARG A 65 9.11 47.11 -3.14
N CYS A 66 9.52 47.88 -4.14
CA CYS A 66 9.22 49.30 -4.26
C CYS A 66 8.18 49.53 -5.35
N ALA A 67 7.27 50.48 -5.12
CA ALA A 67 6.39 51.05 -6.13
C ALA A 67 6.60 52.56 -6.18
N VAL A 68 6.40 53.18 -7.34
CA VAL A 68 6.56 54.63 -7.55
C VAL A 68 5.28 55.17 -8.20
N ALA A 69 4.78 56.30 -7.68
CA ALA A 69 3.66 57.00 -8.29
C ALA A 69 4.10 57.83 -9.51
N PRO A 70 3.27 57.94 -10.57
CA PRO A 70 3.52 58.85 -11.67
C PRO A 70 3.40 60.34 -11.25
N ASP A 71 4.09 61.20 -12.00
CA ASP A 71 4.15 62.65 -11.73
C ASP A 71 2.85 63.39 -12.05
N VAL A 72 2.09 62.93 -13.04
CA VAL A 72 0.80 63.50 -13.44
C VAL A 72 -0.20 62.36 -13.62
N ARG A 73 -1.46 62.60 -13.25
CA ARG A 73 -2.53 61.62 -13.46
C ARG A 73 -3.82 62.28 -13.92
N GLU A 74 -4.46 61.71 -14.92
CA GLU A 74 -5.78 62.16 -15.35
C GLU A 74 -6.86 61.70 -14.36
N GLY A 75 -7.81 62.59 -14.09
CA GLY A 75 -8.98 62.30 -13.26
C GLY A 75 -9.77 63.56 -12.92
N PRO A 76 -11.10 63.48 -12.79
CA PRO A 76 -11.98 64.65 -12.65
C PRO A 76 -11.84 65.35 -11.30
N THR A 77 -11.41 64.64 -10.25
CA THR A 77 -11.21 65.19 -8.90
C THR A 77 -9.87 64.72 -8.32
N GLU A 78 -9.32 65.46 -7.34
CA GLU A 78 -8.10 65.05 -6.61
C GLU A 78 -8.24 63.65 -5.98
N LEU A 79 -9.43 63.35 -5.43
CA LEU A 79 -9.77 62.05 -4.85
C LEU A 79 -9.77 60.92 -5.88
N ARG A 80 -10.31 61.15 -7.09
CA ARG A 80 -10.26 60.13 -8.16
C ARG A 80 -8.86 59.91 -8.71
N ARG A 81 -8.03 60.94 -8.76
CA ARG A 81 -6.60 60.78 -9.09
C ARG A 81 -5.89 59.91 -8.04
N ALA A 82 -6.12 60.19 -6.75
CA ALA A 82 -5.60 59.37 -5.65
C ALA A 82 -6.12 57.92 -5.69
N ALA A 83 -7.41 57.70 -5.94
CA ALA A 83 -8.00 56.37 -6.06
C ALA A 83 -7.39 55.59 -7.23
N GLY A 84 -7.12 56.28 -8.34
CA GLY A 84 -6.38 55.74 -9.47
C GLY A 84 -4.96 55.30 -9.09
N LEU A 85 -4.21 56.08 -8.29
CA LEU A 85 -2.87 55.68 -7.82
C LEU A 85 -2.94 54.34 -7.09
N VAL A 86 -3.88 54.19 -6.16
CA VAL A 86 -4.07 52.94 -5.40
C VAL A 86 -4.49 51.79 -6.33
N ARG A 87 -5.35 52.06 -7.32
CA ARG A 87 -5.77 51.08 -8.32
C ARG A 87 -4.58 50.49 -9.08
N ASP A 88 -3.60 51.32 -9.46
CA ASP A 88 -2.42 50.86 -10.19
C ASP A 88 -1.51 49.99 -9.33
N LEU A 89 -1.49 50.21 -8.01
CA LEU A 89 -0.76 49.35 -7.06
C LEU A 89 -1.32 47.93 -6.98
N SER A 90 -2.50 47.67 -7.53
CA SER A 90 -3.05 46.31 -7.69
C SER A 90 -2.31 45.45 -8.72
N ASP A 91 -1.49 46.06 -9.59
CA ASP A 91 -0.63 45.32 -10.52
C ASP A 91 0.64 44.84 -9.80
N PRO A 92 0.85 43.52 -9.66
CA PRO A 92 2.04 42.99 -9.02
C PRO A 92 3.36 43.41 -9.68
N LYS A 93 3.36 43.74 -10.98
CA LYS A 93 4.57 44.20 -11.69
C LYS A 93 5.09 45.53 -11.17
N ARG A 94 4.22 46.39 -10.63
CA ARG A 94 4.60 47.67 -10.03
C ARG A 94 5.47 47.51 -8.78
N TRP A 95 5.52 46.32 -8.21
CA TRP A 95 6.27 45.96 -7.00
C TRP A 95 7.46 45.04 -7.26
N ASP A 96 7.73 44.68 -8.52
CA ASP A 96 8.75 43.70 -8.90
C ASP A 96 10.05 44.41 -9.34
N GLY A 97 11.00 44.50 -8.41
CA GLY A 97 12.39 44.87 -8.71
C GLY A 97 13.18 43.71 -9.32
N ARG A 98 14.28 44.02 -10.04
CA ARG A 98 15.19 43.02 -10.66
C ARG A 98 15.75 41.98 -9.68
N ARG A 99 15.69 42.26 -8.37
CA ARG A 99 16.25 41.44 -7.27
C ARG A 99 15.18 40.83 -6.35
N SER A 100 13.91 40.80 -6.74
CA SER A 100 12.86 40.15 -5.94
C SER A 100 13.08 38.63 -5.85
N LEU A 101 13.36 38.12 -4.64
CA LEU A 101 13.73 36.72 -4.37
C LEU A 101 12.56 35.76 -4.09
N TYR A 102 11.29 36.21 -4.19
CA TYR A 102 10.11 35.39 -3.89
C TYR A 102 8.90 35.81 -4.76
N ARG A 103 7.82 35.00 -4.77
CA ARG A 103 6.60 35.18 -5.59
C ARG A 103 6.12 36.64 -5.60
N ARG A 104 5.53 37.08 -6.71
CA ARG A 104 4.87 38.40 -6.81
C ARG A 104 3.84 38.63 -5.71
N TYR A 105 3.54 39.89 -5.41
CA TYR A 105 2.40 40.19 -4.53
C TYR A 105 1.08 39.78 -5.18
N SER A 106 0.13 39.33 -4.35
CA SER A 106 -1.25 39.07 -4.77
C SER A 106 -2.17 40.12 -4.16
N PHE A 107 -3.04 40.71 -4.98
CA PHE A 107 -3.99 41.74 -4.56
C PHE A 107 -5.45 41.32 -4.78
N PRO A 108 -5.92 40.20 -4.20
CA PRO A 108 -7.27 39.69 -4.46
C PRO A 108 -8.38 40.62 -3.97
N ARG A 109 -8.22 41.33 -2.84
CA ARG A 109 -9.25 42.21 -2.27
C ARG A 109 -9.35 43.51 -3.03
N LEU A 110 -8.21 44.13 -3.32
CA LEU A 110 -8.15 45.36 -4.10
C LEU A 110 -8.70 45.13 -5.52
N ARG A 111 -8.41 43.97 -6.11
CA ARG A 111 -8.98 43.57 -7.40
C ARG A 111 -10.47 43.25 -7.33
N LEU A 112 -10.99 42.74 -6.21
CA LEU A 112 -12.42 42.53 -6.02
C LEU A 112 -13.17 43.87 -5.97
N VAL A 113 -12.67 44.85 -5.22
CA VAL A 113 -13.25 46.20 -5.17
C VAL A 113 -13.24 46.84 -6.55
N ARG A 114 -12.11 46.72 -7.28
CA ARG A 114 -12.02 47.20 -8.68
C ARG A 114 -12.99 46.49 -9.62
N ALA A 115 -13.17 45.17 -9.48
CA ALA A 115 -14.12 44.43 -10.30
C ALA A 115 -15.56 44.90 -10.07
N ILE A 116 -15.91 45.27 -8.83
CA ILE A 116 -17.23 45.83 -8.51
C ILE A 116 -17.38 47.23 -9.13
N GLU A 117 -16.37 48.09 -9.03
CA GLU A 117 -16.39 49.41 -9.69
C GLU A 117 -16.48 49.29 -11.21
N ASP A 118 -15.64 48.46 -11.84
CA ASP A 118 -15.66 48.23 -13.29
C ASP A 118 -17.04 47.67 -13.72
N ALA A 119 -17.64 46.76 -12.94
CA ALA A 119 -18.98 46.26 -13.21
C ALA A 119 -20.06 47.35 -13.11
N VAL A 120 -19.95 48.26 -12.13
CA VAL A 120 -20.86 49.41 -12.00
C VAL A 120 -20.69 50.40 -13.16
N GLY A 121 -19.46 50.66 -13.62
CA GLY A 121 -19.17 51.56 -14.74
C GLY A 121 -19.63 51.04 -16.10
N GLU A 122 -19.79 49.73 -16.25
CA GLU A 122 -20.38 49.09 -17.44
C GLU A 122 -21.92 49.06 -17.41
N LEU A 123 -22.51 49.29 -16.24
CA LEU A 123 -23.95 49.45 -16.10
C LEU A 123 -24.32 50.91 -16.40
N ASP A 124 -25.54 51.13 -16.88
CA ASP A 124 -26.04 52.45 -17.31
C ASP A 124 -25.86 53.54 -16.24
N ALA A 125 -25.71 54.81 -16.66
CA ALA A 125 -25.45 55.97 -15.81
C ALA A 125 -26.51 56.16 -14.70
N ASP A 126 -27.71 55.61 -14.90
CA ASP A 126 -28.84 55.69 -13.98
C ASP A 126 -28.85 54.60 -12.87
N TRP A 127 -27.98 53.57 -12.90
CA TRP A 127 -27.94 52.53 -11.86
C TRP A 127 -27.56 53.11 -10.48
N PRO A 128 -28.28 52.90 -9.37
CA PRO A 128 -29.28 51.85 -9.15
C PRO A 128 -30.74 52.28 -9.40
N ARG A 129 -31.01 53.52 -9.82
CA ARG A 129 -32.38 54.02 -10.01
C ARG A 129 -33.05 53.33 -11.21
N LEU A 130 -34.28 52.86 -11.00
CA LEU A 130 -35.18 52.49 -12.09
C LEU A 130 -35.73 53.79 -12.73
N PRO A 131 -36.00 53.82 -14.06
CA PRO A 131 -36.75 54.90 -14.66
C PRO A 131 -38.10 55.07 -13.96
N SER A 132 -38.53 56.32 -13.80
CA SER A 132 -39.75 56.72 -13.08
C SER A 132 -41.00 55.97 -13.53
N ALA A 133 -41.89 55.74 -12.55
CA ALA A 133 -43.16 55.03 -12.67
C ALA A 133 -44.16 55.75 -13.58
N SER A 134 -44.02 55.58 -14.88
CA SER A 134 -45.09 55.80 -15.85
C SER A 134 -44.94 54.81 -17.00
N GLY A 135 -45.37 53.57 -16.76
CA GLY A 135 -45.36 52.49 -17.73
C GLY A 135 -44.96 51.16 -17.09
N VAL A 136 -45.93 50.27 -16.88
CA VAL A 136 -45.75 48.94 -16.33
C VAL A 136 -44.92 48.08 -17.30
N ALA A 137 -43.60 48.11 -17.19
CA ALA A 137 -42.72 47.09 -17.76
C ALA A 137 -42.50 45.99 -16.71
N ARG A 138 -43.43 45.03 -16.64
CA ARG A 138 -43.21 43.74 -15.95
C ARG A 138 -42.09 43.01 -16.70
N GLY A 139 -40.86 43.09 -16.18
CA GLY A 139 -39.71 42.39 -16.75
C GLY A 139 -38.33 43.01 -16.55
N ALA A 140 -38.21 44.21 -15.97
CA ALA A 140 -36.89 44.80 -15.69
C ALA A 140 -36.18 44.02 -14.56
N PRO A 141 -35.00 43.41 -14.80
CA PRO A 141 -34.30 42.65 -13.78
C PRO A 141 -33.82 43.54 -12.63
N ASP A 142 -33.97 43.01 -11.40
CA ASP A 142 -33.52 43.62 -10.15
C ASP A 142 -32.11 44.25 -10.33
N PRO A 143 -31.90 45.54 -10.00
CA PRO A 143 -30.60 46.19 -10.04
C PRO A 143 -29.48 45.40 -9.35
N ALA A 144 -29.79 44.63 -8.30
CA ALA A 144 -28.85 43.72 -7.66
C ALA A 144 -28.52 42.52 -8.56
N GLN A 145 -29.52 41.90 -9.19
CA GLN A 145 -29.32 40.80 -10.13
C GLN A 145 -28.52 41.24 -11.37
N ARG A 146 -28.79 42.43 -11.92
CA ARG A 146 -28.01 42.99 -13.04
C ARG A 146 -26.53 43.17 -12.72
N LEU A 147 -26.22 43.64 -11.51
CA LEU A 147 -24.84 43.74 -11.03
C LEU A 147 -24.19 42.36 -10.90
N LEU A 148 -24.91 41.38 -10.35
CA LEU A 148 -24.41 40.02 -10.19
C LEU A 148 -24.18 39.31 -11.52
N ASP A 149 -25.07 39.50 -12.50
CA ASP A 149 -24.94 38.97 -13.84
C ASP A 149 -23.72 39.58 -14.55
N GLN A 150 -23.50 40.89 -14.38
CA GLN A 150 -22.32 41.56 -14.93
C GLN A 150 -21.02 41.09 -14.25
N LEU A 151 -21.01 40.97 -12.93
CA LEU A 151 -19.89 40.39 -12.18
C LEU A 151 -19.63 38.93 -12.58
N ALA A 152 -20.67 38.14 -12.84
CA ALA A 152 -20.54 36.78 -13.33
C ALA A 152 -19.93 36.72 -14.74
N ARG A 153 -20.36 37.59 -15.66
CA ARG A 153 -19.77 37.75 -17.01
C ARG A 153 -18.29 38.10 -16.93
N GLN A 154 -17.91 38.98 -16.01
CA GLN A 154 -16.52 39.37 -15.76
C GLN A 154 -15.76 38.39 -14.85
N ARG A 155 -16.39 37.27 -14.44
CA ARG A 155 -15.84 36.25 -13.51
C ARG A 155 -15.33 36.82 -12.18
N TRP A 156 -15.96 37.89 -11.69
CA TRP A 156 -15.57 38.63 -10.48
C TRP A 156 -14.12 39.15 -10.56
N ARG A 157 -13.71 39.64 -11.74
CA ARG A 157 -12.37 40.19 -12.01
C ARG A 157 -12.47 41.54 -12.74
N PRO A 158 -11.46 42.43 -12.60
CA PRO A 158 -11.40 43.70 -13.33
C PRO A 158 -11.38 43.54 -14.86
N LYS A 159 -11.92 44.53 -15.59
CA LYS A 159 -12.08 44.54 -17.05
C LYS A 159 -10.76 44.36 -17.82
N ASP A 160 -9.71 45.06 -17.39
CA ASP A 160 -8.37 45.00 -18.01
C ASP A 160 -7.43 44.00 -17.36
N SER A 161 -7.97 42.98 -16.67
CA SER A 161 -7.11 41.94 -16.13
C SER A 161 -6.52 41.13 -17.28
N VAL A 162 -5.27 41.42 -17.65
CA VAL A 162 -4.47 40.61 -18.56
C VAL A 162 -4.73 39.15 -18.21
N ARG A 163 -5.17 38.35 -19.20
CA ARG A 163 -5.23 36.89 -19.13
C ARG A 163 -3.81 36.43 -18.80
N TRP A 164 -3.48 36.45 -17.52
CA TRP A 164 -2.27 35.89 -17.00
C TRP A 164 -2.27 34.47 -17.52
N ASN A 165 -1.28 34.13 -18.36
CA ASN A 165 -1.04 32.74 -18.73
C ASN A 165 -1.04 31.97 -17.41
N ALA A 166 -2.14 31.25 -17.19
CA ALA A 166 -2.27 30.30 -16.13
C ALA A 166 -1.33 29.17 -16.53
N ARG A 167 -0.01 29.37 -16.36
CA ARG A 167 0.83 28.27 -15.90
C ARG A 167 0.08 27.78 -14.69
N LEU A 168 -0.59 26.64 -14.87
CA LEU A 168 -1.43 25.97 -13.90
C LEU A 168 -0.83 26.23 -12.52
N ASN A 169 -1.41 27.14 -11.75
CA ASN A 169 -1.01 27.35 -10.35
C ASN A 169 -1.60 26.17 -9.57
N LEU A 170 -1.17 24.95 -9.93
CA LEU A 170 -1.34 23.71 -9.17
C LEU A 170 -0.82 23.85 -7.73
N PHE A 171 -0.08 24.93 -7.46
CA PHE A 171 0.53 25.26 -6.18
C PHE A 171 -0.26 26.26 -5.31
N ASP A 172 -1.50 26.62 -5.65
CA ASP A 172 -2.39 27.18 -4.61
C ASP A 172 -2.92 26.04 -3.75
N MET A 173 -2.03 25.55 -2.89
CA MET A 173 -2.14 24.33 -2.05
C MET A 173 -3.36 24.34 -1.11
N ALA A 174 -4.11 25.44 -1.04
CA ALA A 174 -5.26 25.60 -0.15
C ALA A 174 -6.52 24.83 -0.60
N HIS A 175 -6.60 24.37 -1.86
CA HIS A 175 -7.87 23.83 -2.41
C HIS A 175 -7.80 22.42 -3.02
N ILE A 176 -6.63 21.91 -3.44
CA ILE A 176 -6.55 20.68 -4.25
C ILE A 176 -6.02 19.46 -3.46
N LEU A 177 -5.22 19.69 -2.41
CA LEU A 177 -4.55 18.63 -1.65
C LEU A 177 -5.47 17.72 -0.80
N PRO A 178 -6.49 18.23 -0.07
CA PRO A 178 -7.25 17.37 0.84
C PRO A 178 -8.07 16.29 0.11
N ALA A 179 -8.71 16.63 -1.02
CA ALA A 179 -9.55 15.70 -1.77
C ALA A 179 -8.73 14.63 -2.53
N SER A 180 -7.57 15.00 -3.06
CA SER A 180 -6.67 14.09 -3.76
C SER A 180 -5.91 13.17 -2.81
N LEU A 181 -5.50 13.67 -1.64
CA LEU A 181 -4.83 12.87 -0.61
C LEU A 181 -5.75 11.77 -0.06
N VAL A 182 -7.04 12.08 0.16
CA VAL A 182 -8.04 11.10 0.63
C VAL A 182 -8.28 10.01 -0.41
N ALA A 183 -8.37 10.36 -1.70
CA ALA A 183 -8.54 9.39 -2.77
C ALA A 183 -7.33 8.45 -2.91
N VAL A 184 -6.11 8.99 -2.80
CA VAL A 184 -4.87 8.19 -2.85
C VAL A 184 -4.72 7.30 -1.61
N LEU A 185 -5.01 7.82 -0.41
CA LEU A 185 -4.97 7.03 0.84
C LEU A 185 -5.99 5.89 0.82
N ALA A 186 -7.22 6.14 0.36
CA ALA A 186 -8.26 5.11 0.26
C ALA A 186 -7.86 4.00 -0.73
N ALA A 187 -7.25 4.36 -1.87
CA ALA A 187 -6.84 3.40 -2.88
C ALA A 187 -5.59 2.57 -2.48
N LEU A 188 -4.68 3.15 -1.69
CA LEU A 188 -3.54 2.44 -1.10
C LEU A 188 -3.97 1.44 0.01
N LEU A 189 -5.06 1.71 0.72
CA LEU A 189 -5.63 0.80 1.73
C LEU A 189 -6.41 -0.37 1.12
N ALA A 190 -6.96 -0.19 -0.08
CA ALA A 190 -7.84 -1.16 -0.74
C ALA A 190 -7.13 -2.37 -1.40
N ARG A 191 -5.83 -2.60 -1.12
CA ARG A 191 -5.00 -3.67 -1.72
C ARG A 191 -5.04 -3.74 -3.26
N SER A 192 -5.37 -2.64 -3.93
CA SER A 192 -5.42 -2.57 -5.40
C SER A 192 -4.03 -2.38 -6.01
N HIS A 193 -3.85 -2.78 -7.28
CA HIS A 193 -2.59 -2.57 -8.00
C HIS A 193 -2.26 -1.07 -8.07
N TRP A 194 -1.03 -0.69 -7.68
CA TRP A 194 -0.61 0.70 -7.43
C TRP A 194 -0.89 1.69 -8.58
N ALA A 195 -0.87 1.21 -9.82
CA ALA A 195 -1.13 2.02 -11.01
C ALA A 195 -2.57 2.55 -11.06
N VAL A 196 -3.54 1.80 -10.55
CA VAL A 196 -4.96 2.15 -10.57
C VAL A 196 -5.21 3.29 -9.56
N ALA A 197 -4.69 3.15 -8.35
CA ALA A 197 -4.74 4.17 -7.30
C ALA A 197 -4.18 5.52 -7.75
N LEU A 198 -3.01 5.49 -8.40
CA LEU A 198 -2.34 6.69 -8.91
C LEU A 198 -3.13 7.34 -10.06
N GLY A 199 -3.64 6.52 -10.98
CA GLY A 199 -4.41 6.96 -12.13
C GLY A 199 -5.71 7.68 -11.76
N SER A 200 -6.47 7.14 -10.80
CA SER A 200 -7.73 7.76 -10.33
C SER A 200 -7.50 9.12 -9.65
N GLY A 201 -6.45 9.21 -8.82
CA GLY A 201 -6.08 10.47 -8.17
C GLY A 201 -5.69 11.57 -9.16
N LEU A 202 -4.89 11.23 -10.18
CA LEU A 202 -4.51 12.14 -11.27
C LEU A 202 -5.71 12.56 -12.13
N GLY A 203 -6.61 11.63 -12.45
CA GLY A 203 -7.82 11.89 -13.26
C GLY A 203 -8.78 12.89 -12.62
N ILE A 204 -9.07 12.76 -11.31
CA ILE A 204 -9.94 13.70 -10.58
C ILE A 204 -9.32 15.10 -10.54
N LEU A 205 -8.01 15.18 -10.32
CA LEU A 205 -7.28 16.45 -10.26
C LEU A 205 -7.32 17.18 -11.60
N LEU A 206 -7.15 16.44 -12.71
CA LEU A 206 -7.27 16.97 -14.06
C LEU A 206 -8.70 17.47 -14.34
N LEU A 207 -9.73 16.68 -14.00
CA LEU A 207 -11.14 17.05 -14.19
C LEU A 207 -11.50 18.37 -13.48
N LEU A 208 -11.12 18.51 -12.20
CA LEU A 208 -11.39 19.72 -11.42
C LEU A 208 -10.69 20.95 -12.01
N THR A 209 -9.45 20.81 -12.47
CA THR A 209 -8.72 21.91 -13.13
C THR A 209 -9.36 22.32 -14.46
N LEU A 210 -9.95 21.36 -15.18
CA LEU A 210 -10.59 21.58 -16.46
C LEU A 210 -11.92 22.33 -16.31
N LEU A 211 -12.73 21.95 -15.30
CA LEU A 211 -14.00 22.62 -14.97
C LEU A 211 -13.81 24.09 -14.57
N ASP A 212 -12.75 24.43 -13.82
CA ASP A 212 -12.49 25.81 -13.37
C ASP A 212 -12.00 26.74 -14.50
N ASN A 213 -11.34 26.19 -15.53
CA ASN A 213 -10.72 26.99 -16.60
C ASN A 213 -11.57 27.09 -17.88
N ILE A 214 -12.34 26.05 -18.23
CA ILE A 214 -12.93 25.91 -19.58
C ILE A 214 -14.40 26.36 -19.66
N LEU A 215 -15.21 26.26 -18.60
CA LEU A 215 -16.65 26.60 -18.66
C LEU A 215 -16.91 28.11 -18.57
N PRO A 216 -17.43 28.78 -19.63
CA PRO A 216 -17.74 30.21 -19.61
C PRO A 216 -19.09 30.51 -18.93
N GLY A 217 -19.21 31.69 -18.30
CA GLY A 217 -20.48 32.26 -17.85
C GLY A 217 -20.99 31.87 -16.46
N ARG A 218 -20.31 30.99 -15.73
CA ARG A 218 -20.63 30.69 -14.32
C ARG A 218 -19.64 31.37 -13.38
N ALA A 219 -20.17 31.91 -12.31
CA ALA A 219 -19.35 32.44 -11.24
C ALA A 219 -18.53 31.30 -10.59
N PRO A 220 -17.37 31.61 -9.99
CA PRO A 220 -16.42 30.57 -9.58
C PRO A 220 -17.06 29.57 -8.62
N ILE A 221 -16.91 28.27 -8.88
CA ILE A 221 -17.55 27.19 -8.08
C ILE A 221 -17.18 27.30 -6.59
N PHE A 222 -16.08 27.97 -6.24
CA PHE A 222 -15.59 28.11 -4.87
C PHE A 222 -15.49 29.57 -4.39
N LEU A 223 -16.31 30.50 -4.90
CA LEU A 223 -16.24 31.92 -4.52
C LEU A 223 -16.29 32.12 -2.99
N TRP A 224 -17.13 31.37 -2.25
CA TRP A 224 -17.24 31.51 -0.80
C TRP A 224 -16.00 31.01 -0.02
N LEU A 225 -15.18 30.16 -0.63
CA LEU A 225 -13.91 29.69 -0.03
C LEU A 225 -12.77 30.69 -0.26
N ARG A 226 -12.98 31.74 -1.07
CA ARG A 226 -11.95 32.74 -1.35
C ARG A 226 -11.73 33.68 -0.17
N ARG A 227 -10.47 34.08 0.02
CA ARG A 227 -10.06 34.94 1.15
C ARG A 227 -10.62 36.35 1.03
N GLU A 228 -10.68 36.88 -0.19
CA GLU A 228 -11.27 38.18 -0.48
C GLU A 228 -12.76 38.21 -0.16
N SER A 229 -13.51 37.14 -0.45
CA SER A 229 -14.93 37.04 -0.11
C SER A 229 -15.16 36.99 1.39
N ARG A 230 -14.33 36.24 2.13
CA ARG A 230 -14.38 36.26 3.60
C ARG A 230 -14.06 37.64 4.17
N TRP A 231 -13.01 38.31 3.69
CA TRP A 231 -12.68 39.67 4.12
C TRP A 231 -13.82 40.65 3.83
N PHE A 232 -14.42 40.54 2.65
CA PHE A 232 -15.53 41.37 2.21
C PHE A 232 -16.77 41.24 3.11
N MET A 233 -17.02 40.04 3.63
CA MET A 233 -18.10 39.77 4.58
C MET A 233 -17.79 40.18 6.03
N THR A 234 -16.51 40.21 6.42
CA THR A 234 -16.10 40.39 7.83
C THR A 234 -15.53 41.78 8.13
N THR A 235 -15.25 42.59 7.10
CA THR A 235 -14.72 43.94 7.29
C THR A 235 -15.79 44.87 7.88
N THR A 236 -15.44 45.51 9.00
CA THR A 236 -16.31 46.47 9.72
C THR A 236 -16.22 47.89 9.16
N PHE A 237 -15.35 48.12 8.15
CA PHE A 237 -15.22 49.41 7.48
C PHE A 237 -16.40 49.71 6.54
N LEU A 238 -17.01 48.64 6.02
CA LEU A 238 -18.23 48.72 5.23
C LEU A 238 -19.43 48.83 6.18
N ARG A 239 -20.40 49.70 5.87
CA ARG A 239 -21.62 49.93 6.68
C ARG A 239 -22.30 48.61 7.05
N ALA A 240 -22.96 48.55 8.22
CA ALA A 240 -23.74 47.38 8.60
C ALA A 240 -24.77 47.03 7.50
N PRO A 241 -24.98 45.74 7.19
CA PRO A 241 -25.94 45.33 6.16
C PRO A 241 -27.33 45.90 6.44
N SER A 242 -28.04 46.33 5.40
CA SER A 242 -29.41 46.84 5.55
C SER A 242 -30.32 45.76 6.19
N PRO A 243 -31.24 46.13 7.12
CA PRO A 243 -32.16 45.19 7.75
C PRO A 243 -32.94 44.39 6.68
N GLY A 244 -32.91 43.05 6.77
CA GLY A 244 -33.62 42.15 5.85
C GLY A 244 -32.79 41.54 4.71
N ARG A 245 -31.48 41.84 4.59
CA ARG A 245 -30.57 41.19 3.62
C ARG A 245 -29.85 39.97 4.25
N PRO A 246 -29.52 38.91 3.47
CA PRO A 246 -28.83 37.72 3.98
C PRO A 246 -27.40 38.03 4.43
N THR A 247 -27.06 37.67 5.67
CA THR A 247 -25.74 37.93 6.28
C THR A 247 -24.98 36.65 6.68
N ASP A 248 -25.63 35.49 6.63
CA ASP A 248 -25.09 34.20 7.06
C ASP A 248 -23.98 33.69 6.13
N PHE A 249 -22.73 33.75 6.60
CA PHE A 249 -21.56 33.17 5.92
C PHE A 249 -21.08 31.90 6.64
N SER A 250 -20.95 30.78 5.92
CA SER A 250 -20.45 29.50 6.46
C SER A 250 -19.72 28.65 5.40
N LEU A 251 -18.57 28.07 5.80
CA LEU A 251 -17.75 27.22 4.94
C LEU A 251 -18.49 25.96 4.45
N LEU A 252 -19.46 25.48 5.21
CA LEU A 252 -20.23 24.25 4.94
C LEU A 252 -21.57 24.52 4.25
N ARG A 253 -21.94 25.79 4.02
CA ARG A 253 -23.22 26.17 3.39
C ARG A 253 -22.98 27.06 2.17
N PRO A 254 -22.65 26.46 1.00
CA PRO A 254 -22.19 27.20 -0.18
C PRO A 254 -23.26 28.17 -0.72
N ALA A 255 -24.51 27.71 -0.86
CA ALA A 255 -25.59 28.52 -1.42
C ALA A 255 -25.94 29.75 -0.54
N ARG A 256 -25.94 29.59 0.79
CA ARG A 256 -26.23 30.71 1.70
C ARG A 256 -25.11 31.75 1.71
N SER A 257 -23.86 31.28 1.76
CA SER A 257 -22.68 32.14 1.69
C SER A 257 -22.61 32.90 0.37
N TRP A 258 -23.04 32.27 -0.73
CA TRP A 258 -23.16 32.92 -2.02
C TRP A 258 -24.10 34.13 -1.99
N ASN A 259 -25.32 33.91 -1.48
CA ASN A 259 -26.33 34.96 -1.39
C ASN A 259 -25.89 36.12 -0.48
N ALA A 260 -25.17 35.81 0.61
CA ALA A 260 -24.61 36.82 1.50
C ALA A 260 -23.51 37.67 0.81
N ILE A 261 -22.61 37.04 0.05
CA ILE A 261 -21.58 37.73 -0.75
C ILE A 261 -22.23 38.62 -1.82
N ALA A 262 -23.26 38.11 -2.48
CA ALA A 262 -23.99 38.81 -3.52
C ALA A 262 -24.69 40.07 -2.97
N ALA A 263 -25.40 39.96 -1.83
CA ALA A 263 -26.02 41.09 -1.16
C ALA A 263 -24.99 42.13 -0.72
N ARG A 264 -23.84 41.67 -0.18
CA ARG A 264 -22.75 42.56 0.24
C ARG A 264 -22.10 43.29 -0.94
N ALA A 265 -21.98 42.66 -2.10
CA ALA A 265 -21.40 43.28 -3.29
C ALA A 265 -22.25 44.45 -3.79
N HIS A 266 -23.57 44.30 -3.69
CA HIS A 266 -24.51 45.36 -4.00
C HIS A 266 -24.42 46.56 -3.04
N ASP A 267 -24.35 46.32 -1.71
CA ASP A 267 -24.15 47.39 -0.71
C ASP A 267 -22.91 48.25 -1.02
N VAL A 268 -21.82 47.59 -1.40
CA VAL A 268 -20.55 48.26 -1.71
C VAL A 268 -20.63 49.01 -3.02
N ALA A 269 -21.25 48.43 -4.04
CA ALA A 269 -21.46 49.08 -5.33
C ALA A 269 -22.30 50.37 -5.19
N GLU A 270 -23.33 50.34 -4.35
CA GLU A 270 -24.15 51.53 -4.03
C GLU A 270 -23.30 52.60 -3.33
N ALA A 271 -22.54 52.21 -2.29
CA ALA A 271 -21.69 53.12 -1.55
C ALA A 271 -20.58 53.76 -2.41
N LEU A 272 -19.98 53.00 -3.33
CA LEU A 272 -18.98 53.48 -4.28
C LEU A 272 -19.51 54.57 -5.21
N LYS A 273 -20.80 54.57 -5.55
CA LYS A 273 -21.42 55.61 -6.39
C LYS A 273 -21.70 56.91 -5.61
N THR A 274 -21.87 56.81 -4.28
CA THR A 274 -22.33 57.94 -3.46
C THR A 274 -21.22 58.90 -2.98
N GLY A 275 -19.93 58.52 -3.02
CA GLY A 275 -18.85 59.43 -2.59
C GLY A 275 -17.42 58.97 -2.92
N ASP A 276 -16.66 59.86 -3.57
CA ASP A 276 -15.27 59.64 -3.99
C ASP A 276 -14.30 59.39 -2.79
N ASP A 277 -14.57 59.96 -1.60
CA ASP A 277 -13.74 59.76 -0.38
C ASP A 277 -13.84 58.32 0.16
N PHE A 278 -15.06 57.77 0.21
CA PHE A 278 -15.28 56.40 0.65
C PHE A 278 -14.60 55.40 -0.30
N GLN A 279 -14.65 55.66 -1.61
CA GLN A 279 -13.97 54.86 -2.63
C GLN A 279 -12.46 54.82 -2.38
N LEU A 280 -11.82 55.98 -2.19
CA LEU A 280 -10.38 56.06 -1.92
C LEU A 280 -10.01 55.31 -0.63
N GLN A 281 -10.75 55.52 0.46
CA GLN A 281 -10.48 54.84 1.73
C GLN A 281 -10.67 53.32 1.64
N LEU A 282 -11.69 52.84 0.92
CA LEU A 282 -11.91 51.41 0.71
C LEU A 282 -10.78 50.78 -0.11
N TYR A 283 -10.26 51.49 -1.11
CA TYR A 283 -9.11 51.05 -1.88
C TYR A 283 -7.83 50.95 -1.06
N VAL A 284 -7.55 51.96 -0.24
CA VAL A 284 -6.41 51.95 0.69
C VAL A 284 -6.53 50.79 1.69
N LEU A 285 -7.73 50.54 2.23
CA LEU A 285 -7.97 49.42 3.14
C LEU A 285 -7.74 48.07 2.46
N ALA A 286 -8.26 47.88 1.25
CA ALA A 286 -8.08 46.66 0.49
C ALA A 286 -6.59 46.40 0.17
N LEU A 287 -5.85 47.45 -0.20
CA LEU A 287 -4.40 47.40 -0.40
C LEU A 287 -3.66 46.95 0.87
N PHE A 288 -3.96 47.55 2.02
CA PHE A 288 -3.32 47.21 3.29
C PHE A 288 -3.57 45.79 3.72
N GLU A 289 -4.81 45.30 3.59
CA GLU A 289 -5.12 43.93 3.93
C GLU A 289 -4.43 42.93 2.98
N ASP A 290 -4.35 43.24 1.69
CA ASP A 290 -3.61 42.40 0.74
C ASP A 290 -2.11 42.40 1.04
N LEU A 291 -1.49 43.55 1.35
CA LEU A 291 -0.09 43.63 1.75
C LEU A 291 0.17 42.89 3.07
N ARG A 292 -0.75 43.00 4.04
CA ARG A 292 -0.69 42.25 5.31
C ARG A 292 -0.75 40.75 5.07
N ASP A 293 -1.65 40.28 4.19
CA ASP A 293 -1.72 38.86 3.84
C ASP A 293 -0.41 38.39 3.19
N ASN A 294 0.16 39.18 2.28
CA ASN A 294 1.43 38.87 1.62
C ASN A 294 2.62 38.75 2.59
N HIS A 295 2.56 39.39 3.76
CA HIS A 295 3.62 39.40 4.79
C HIS A 295 3.25 38.62 6.07
N ARG A 296 2.16 37.86 6.04
CA ARG A 296 1.73 37.03 7.19
C ARG A 296 2.78 35.96 7.51
N ARG A 297 3.34 36.01 8.73
CA ARG A 297 4.40 35.07 9.19
C ARG A 297 3.91 33.61 9.22
N TRP A 298 2.79 33.36 9.89
CA TRP A 298 2.19 32.03 10.07
C TRP A 298 1.12 31.74 9.00
N SER A 299 1.54 31.76 7.74
CA SER A 299 0.76 31.17 6.66
C SER A 299 1.24 29.75 6.38
N TRP A 300 0.42 28.94 5.72
CA TRP A 300 0.78 27.57 5.31
C TRP A 300 2.09 27.51 4.48
N ASP A 301 2.39 28.55 3.71
CA ASP A 301 3.60 28.66 2.90
C ASP A 301 4.75 29.43 3.58
N LEU A 302 4.57 29.83 4.85
CA LEU A 302 5.48 30.65 5.66
C LEU A 302 5.95 31.92 4.93
N ARG A 303 5.08 32.54 4.12
CA ARG A 303 5.47 33.63 3.20
C ARG A 303 6.03 34.85 3.90
N GLY A 304 5.55 35.19 5.11
CA GLY A 304 6.12 36.28 5.90
C GLY A 304 7.57 36.03 6.31
N PHE A 305 7.96 34.78 6.57
CA PHE A 305 9.38 34.43 6.80
C PHE A 305 10.20 34.48 5.50
N LYS A 306 9.55 34.29 4.34
CA LYS A 306 10.20 34.40 3.02
C LYS A 306 10.31 35.86 2.55
N ARG A 307 9.60 36.83 3.15
CA ARG A 307 9.63 38.27 2.82
C ARG A 307 10.13 39.12 4.00
N PRO A 308 11.45 39.29 4.17
CA PRO A 308 12.01 39.94 5.36
C PRO A 308 12.02 41.48 5.33
N ARG A 309 11.74 42.12 4.20
CA ARG A 309 11.74 43.59 4.05
C ARG A 309 10.31 44.08 3.78
N PRO A 310 9.87 45.20 4.40
CA PRO A 310 8.55 45.78 4.16
C PRO A 310 8.42 46.31 2.72
N PRO A 311 7.21 46.38 2.14
CA PRO A 311 6.96 47.09 0.89
C PRO A 311 7.14 48.60 1.09
N ALA A 312 7.62 49.30 0.06
CA ALA A 312 7.81 50.76 0.09
C ALA A 312 7.15 51.43 -1.12
N LEU A 313 6.41 52.51 -0.90
CA LEU A 313 5.83 53.37 -1.94
C LEU A 313 6.55 54.72 -1.94
N PHE A 314 7.09 55.12 -3.08
CA PHE A 314 7.75 56.40 -3.27
C PHE A 314 6.87 57.34 -4.07
N LEU A 315 6.72 58.57 -3.58
CA LEU A 315 5.98 59.66 -4.23
C LEU A 315 6.97 60.82 -4.48
N PRO A 316 7.75 60.79 -5.59
CA PRO A 316 8.79 61.80 -5.85
C PRO A 316 8.22 63.23 -5.97
N ARG A 317 6.97 63.38 -6.41
CA ARG A 317 6.31 64.69 -6.52
C ARG A 317 4.87 64.62 -6.00
N ALA A 318 4.66 64.48 -4.69
CA ALA A 318 3.30 64.37 -4.14
C ALA A 318 2.56 65.72 -4.19
N SER A 319 1.54 65.81 -5.05
CA SER A 319 0.76 67.04 -5.28
C SER A 319 -0.74 66.74 -5.42
N ALA A 320 -1.54 67.78 -5.62
CA ALA A 320 -2.94 67.64 -6.03
C ALA A 320 -3.11 67.13 -7.47
N GLU A 321 -2.15 67.41 -8.33
CA GLU A 321 -2.20 67.10 -9.77
C GLU A 321 -2.01 65.61 -10.02
N ASN A 322 -1.28 64.89 -9.17
CA ASN A 322 -1.22 63.43 -9.22
C ASN A 322 -2.06 62.74 -8.13
N GLY A 323 -2.62 63.48 -7.18
CA GLY A 323 -3.43 62.95 -6.08
C GLY A 323 -2.60 62.41 -4.91
N GLY A 324 -1.30 62.68 -4.86
CA GLY A 324 -0.41 62.23 -3.78
C GLY A 324 -0.80 62.77 -2.40
N ILE A 325 -1.27 64.02 -2.32
CA ILE A 325 -1.71 64.64 -1.05
C ILE A 325 -2.95 63.93 -0.48
N GLU A 326 -3.95 63.65 -1.31
CA GLU A 326 -5.16 62.95 -0.89
C GLU A 326 -4.90 61.48 -0.53
N LEU A 327 -3.95 60.82 -1.22
CA LEU A 327 -3.49 59.48 -0.85
C LEU A 327 -2.86 59.47 0.56
N ILE A 328 -1.99 60.44 0.88
CA ILE A 328 -1.35 60.55 2.19
C ILE A 328 -2.40 60.74 3.31
N LYS A 329 -3.40 61.60 3.08
CA LYS A 329 -4.51 61.80 4.02
C LYS A 329 -5.30 60.51 4.24
N ALA A 330 -5.72 59.84 3.17
CA ALA A 330 -6.50 58.61 3.23
C ALA A 330 -5.74 57.47 3.94
N VAL A 331 -4.43 57.35 3.72
CA VAL A 331 -3.56 56.41 4.44
C VAL A 331 -3.58 56.67 5.95
N SER A 332 -3.42 57.92 6.37
CA SER A 332 -3.45 58.29 7.79
C SER A 332 -4.83 58.01 8.42
N ASP A 333 -5.92 58.26 7.70
CA ASP A 333 -7.28 57.98 8.18
C ASP A 333 -7.56 56.50 8.36
N VAL A 334 -7.26 55.69 7.35
CA VAL A 334 -7.52 54.25 7.39
C VAL A 334 -6.72 53.59 8.52
N ARG A 335 -5.45 53.98 8.70
CA ARG A 335 -4.61 53.47 9.79
C ARG A 335 -5.12 53.86 11.17
N SER A 336 -5.63 55.09 11.31
CA SER A 336 -6.19 55.58 12.59
C SER A 336 -7.49 54.87 12.95
N ARG A 337 -8.34 54.56 11.97
CA ARG A 337 -9.63 53.88 12.19
C ARG A 337 -9.50 52.39 12.54
N ARG A 338 -8.51 51.68 11.97
CA ARG A 338 -8.43 50.21 12.11
C ARG A 338 -7.52 49.72 13.25
N SER A 339 -6.62 50.56 13.78
CA SER A 339 -5.59 50.16 14.78
C SER A 339 -4.72 48.95 14.39
N GLU A 340 -4.91 48.36 13.20
CA GLU A 340 -4.16 47.22 12.68
C GLU A 340 -2.94 47.71 11.89
N LEU A 341 -1.75 47.26 12.27
CA LEU A 341 -0.53 47.62 11.55
C LEU A 341 -0.51 46.96 10.16
N ASP A 342 -0.22 47.75 9.13
CA ASP A 342 0.12 47.30 7.79
C ASP A 342 1.63 47.45 7.55
N PRO A 343 2.21 46.71 6.59
CA PRO A 343 3.65 46.70 6.40
C PRO A 343 4.15 47.86 5.49
N LEU A 344 3.31 48.73 4.94
CA LEU A 344 3.70 49.70 3.90
C LEU A 344 4.44 50.91 4.47
N VAL A 345 5.64 51.19 3.97
CA VAL A 345 6.31 52.48 4.19
C VAL A 345 6.03 53.39 3.02
N ILE A 346 5.69 54.66 3.27
CA ILE A 346 5.53 55.66 2.20
C ILE A 346 6.58 56.75 2.40
N VAL A 347 7.29 57.12 1.32
CA VAL A 347 8.24 58.23 1.30
C VAL A 347 7.80 59.19 0.21
N ALA A 348 7.52 60.43 0.56
CA ALA A 348 6.97 61.43 -0.34
C ALA A 348 7.79 62.71 -0.29
N ALA A 349 8.02 63.33 -1.44
CA ALA A 349 8.49 64.71 -1.51
C ALA A 349 7.28 65.61 -1.79
N VAL A 350 7.10 66.64 -0.96
CA VAL A 350 6.00 67.61 -1.04
C VAL A 350 6.60 69.00 -1.12
N ARG A 351 6.09 69.84 -2.03
CA ARG A 351 6.51 71.25 -2.14
C ARG A 351 6.27 71.98 -0.83
N GLY A 352 7.16 72.89 -0.47
CA GLY A 352 7.09 73.60 0.82
C GLY A 352 5.74 74.29 1.02
N ALA A 353 5.22 74.92 -0.04
CA ALA A 353 3.91 75.57 -0.06
C ALA A 353 2.71 74.61 0.16
N ASP A 354 2.85 73.34 -0.24
CA ASP A 354 1.78 72.33 -0.13
C ASP A 354 1.82 71.56 1.20
N VAL A 355 2.87 71.70 2.03
CA VAL A 355 2.99 71.01 3.33
C VAL A 355 1.83 71.37 4.28
N GLY A 356 1.32 72.61 4.18
CA GLY A 356 0.14 73.07 4.92
C GLY A 356 -1.13 72.29 4.57
N ARG A 357 -1.26 71.76 3.35
CA ARG A 357 -2.40 70.91 2.93
C ARG A 357 -2.43 69.56 3.63
N LEU A 358 -1.34 69.18 4.30
CA LEU A 358 -1.23 68.01 5.17
C LEU A 358 -1.52 68.34 6.64
N GLN A 359 -2.19 69.47 6.92
CA GLN A 359 -2.78 69.82 8.22
C GLN A 359 -4.29 69.88 8.08
N ARG A 360 -5.03 69.51 9.12
CA ARG A 360 -6.51 69.66 9.17
C ARG A 360 -6.92 70.94 9.88
N SER A 361 -6.02 71.54 10.65
CA SER A 361 -6.17 72.82 11.33
C SER A 361 -4.84 73.56 11.31
N VAL A 362 -4.87 74.89 11.29
CA VAL A 362 -3.66 75.72 11.36
C VAL A 362 -3.06 75.58 12.76
N ILE A 363 -1.97 74.83 12.87
CA ILE A 363 -1.15 74.78 14.09
C ILE A 363 0.10 75.61 13.79
N GLN A 364 0.21 76.76 14.45
CA GLN A 364 1.45 77.55 14.45
C GLN A 364 2.40 76.97 15.48
N GLY A 365 3.58 76.53 15.01
CA GLY A 365 4.71 76.19 15.87
C GLY A 365 5.76 75.36 15.13
N PRO A 366 6.95 75.92 14.82
CA PRO A 366 8.07 75.13 14.33
C PRO A 366 8.73 74.40 15.51
N GLY A 367 8.57 73.08 15.57
CA GLY A 367 9.36 72.24 16.46
C GLY A 367 10.69 71.89 15.80
N THR A 368 11.74 72.63 16.11
CA THR A 368 13.13 72.31 15.76
C THR A 368 13.64 71.18 16.66
N ALA A 369 13.35 69.93 16.31
CA ALA A 369 13.91 68.76 16.99
C ALA A 369 14.97 68.06 16.10
N PRO A 370 16.16 67.72 16.63
CA PRO A 370 17.23 67.11 15.84
C PRO A 370 16.96 65.63 15.55
N TRP A 371 16.77 65.24 14.27
CA TRP A 371 16.93 63.90 13.64
C TRP A 371 16.45 62.61 14.41
N THR A 372 15.69 62.73 15.49
CA THR A 372 15.05 61.67 16.33
C THR A 372 13.58 61.42 15.97
N TRP A 373 13.14 61.93 14.82
CA TRP A 373 11.74 61.98 14.38
C TRP A 373 10.97 60.67 14.55
N TYR A 374 11.56 59.51 14.23
CA TYR A 374 10.84 58.24 14.30
C TYR A 374 10.50 57.81 15.73
N GLN A 375 11.44 58.00 16.66
CA GLN A 375 11.26 57.57 18.05
C GLN A 375 10.30 58.49 18.81
N GLU A 376 10.31 59.78 18.48
CA GLU A 376 9.37 60.76 19.04
C GLU A 376 7.97 60.59 18.45
N TRP A 377 7.87 60.45 17.12
CA TRP A 377 6.61 60.11 16.47
C TRP A 377 6.01 58.82 17.05
N GLY A 378 6.81 57.75 17.16
CA GLY A 378 6.35 56.48 17.70
C GLY A 378 5.84 56.57 19.14
N ARG A 379 6.50 57.38 19.99
CA ARG A 379 6.04 57.65 21.37
C ARG A 379 4.72 58.42 21.40
N ASN A 380 4.52 59.36 20.47
CA ASN A 380 3.36 60.24 20.44
C ASN A 380 2.20 59.72 19.57
N LEU A 381 2.41 58.67 18.78
CA LEU A 381 1.43 58.13 17.82
C LEU A 381 0.09 57.78 18.48
N ARG A 382 0.10 57.14 19.66
CA ARG A 382 -1.14 56.81 20.40
C ARG A 382 -1.89 58.06 20.84
N ALA A 383 -1.19 59.10 21.27
CA ALA A 383 -1.81 60.37 21.66
C ALA A 383 -2.36 61.12 20.43
N GLY A 384 -1.65 61.06 19.29
CA GLY A 384 -2.09 61.66 18.02
C GLY A 384 -3.32 60.99 17.40
N GLN A 385 -3.57 59.71 17.70
CA GLN A 385 -4.77 58.98 17.25
C GLN A 385 -6.05 59.34 18.02
N SER A 386 -5.95 60.13 19.09
CA SER A 386 -7.14 60.57 19.84
C SER A 386 -8.10 61.36 18.93
N PRO A 387 -9.43 61.19 19.04
CA PRO A 387 -10.39 61.86 18.16
C PRO A 387 -10.21 63.39 18.11
N SER A 388 -9.82 64.01 19.23
CA SER A 388 -9.58 65.46 19.31
C SER A 388 -8.33 65.92 18.54
N ARG A 389 -7.24 65.13 18.54
CA ARG A 389 -5.99 65.47 17.81
C ARG A 389 -5.99 64.97 16.37
N ALA A 390 -6.62 63.83 16.09
CA ALA A 390 -6.78 63.30 14.74
C ALA A 390 -7.66 64.20 13.85
N LEU A 391 -8.48 65.07 14.44
CA LEU A 391 -9.22 66.10 13.71
C LEU A 391 -8.34 67.31 13.34
N ALA A 392 -7.20 67.52 14.01
CA ALA A 392 -6.29 68.66 13.77
C ALA A 392 -5.03 68.28 12.96
N GLU A 393 -4.53 67.04 13.13
CA GLU A 393 -3.29 66.54 12.51
C GLU A 393 -3.46 65.18 11.82
N LEU A 394 -2.49 64.80 10.99
CA LEU A 394 -2.39 63.47 10.37
C LEU A 394 -1.42 62.58 11.19
N PRO A 395 -1.91 61.73 12.11
CA PRO A 395 -1.06 61.06 13.10
C PRO A 395 -0.04 60.08 12.53
N TRP A 396 -0.21 59.61 11.30
CA TRP A 396 0.72 58.66 10.65
C TRP A 396 1.75 59.32 9.73
N VAL A 397 1.72 60.66 9.63
CA VAL A 397 2.56 61.44 8.74
C VAL A 397 3.67 62.13 9.54
N ILE A 398 4.91 61.93 9.11
CA ILE A 398 6.09 62.55 9.69
C ILE A 398 6.65 63.52 8.67
N LYS A 399 6.61 64.81 8.99
CA LYS A 399 7.13 65.89 8.15
C LYS A 399 8.58 66.13 8.54
N VAL A 400 9.48 66.02 7.58
CA VAL A 400 10.92 66.16 7.78
C VAL A 400 11.39 67.36 6.93
N PRO A 401 11.61 68.53 7.54
CA PRO A 401 12.24 69.65 6.86
C PRO A 401 13.70 69.29 6.56
N LEU A 402 14.12 69.58 5.33
CA LEU A 402 15.49 69.36 4.86
C LEU A 402 16.16 70.72 4.63
N PRO A 403 17.23 71.06 5.38
CA PRO A 403 17.94 72.31 5.19
C PRO A 403 18.75 72.26 3.89
N GLY A 404 18.81 73.39 3.16
CA GLY A 404 19.40 73.49 1.83
C GLY A 404 20.90 73.11 1.79
N ASP A 405 21.64 73.39 2.86
CA ASP A 405 23.07 73.05 3.00
C ASP A 405 23.34 71.54 3.00
N ARG A 406 22.36 70.72 3.41
CA ARG A 406 22.46 69.25 3.44
C ARG A 406 21.87 68.55 2.21
N LEU A 407 21.22 69.30 1.32
CA LEU A 407 20.71 68.84 0.03
C LEU A 407 21.77 68.92 -1.08
N VAL A 408 22.91 69.55 -0.81
CA VAL A 408 24.05 69.62 -1.73
C VAL A 408 24.93 68.38 -1.57
N PRO A 409 25.52 67.85 -2.67
CA PRO A 409 26.51 66.78 -2.57
C PRO A 409 27.72 67.20 -1.70
N PRO A 410 28.27 66.29 -0.87
CA PRO A 410 29.45 66.60 -0.08
C PRO A 410 30.64 66.90 -0.99
N ALA A 411 31.53 67.78 -0.53
CA ALA A 411 32.67 68.28 -1.32
C ALA A 411 33.66 67.19 -1.78
N ASP A 412 33.62 66.01 -1.15
CA ASP A 412 34.46 64.86 -1.48
C ASP A 412 33.90 63.97 -2.61
N GLY A 413 32.66 64.23 -3.07
CA GLY A 413 31.98 63.47 -4.12
C GLY A 413 31.65 62.01 -3.74
N GLN A 414 31.82 61.59 -2.48
CA GLN A 414 31.65 60.19 -2.09
C GLN A 414 30.18 59.81 -1.91
N ARG A 415 29.75 58.77 -2.63
CA ARG A 415 28.41 58.17 -2.44
C ARG A 415 28.43 57.17 -1.30
N HIS A 416 27.47 57.32 -0.38
CA HIS A 416 27.30 56.44 0.77
C HIS A 416 26.16 55.44 0.54
N CYS A 417 26.35 54.20 1.01
CA CYS A 417 25.35 53.14 0.93
C CYS A 417 25.09 52.54 2.32
N VAL A 418 23.88 52.74 2.85
CA VAL A 418 23.45 52.15 4.12
C VAL A 418 22.48 51.01 3.84
N LYS A 419 22.78 49.79 4.29
CA LYS A 419 21.93 48.60 4.05
C LYS A 419 21.81 47.74 5.31
N ALA A 420 20.59 47.37 5.69
CA ALA A 420 20.36 46.38 6.73
C ALA A 420 20.73 44.96 6.25
N ALA A 421 21.40 44.19 7.11
CA ALA A 421 21.78 42.81 6.82
C ALA A 421 20.55 41.94 6.51
N ALA A 422 20.53 41.29 5.35
CA ALA A 422 19.47 40.39 4.92
C ALA A 422 20.03 38.98 4.68
N LYS A 423 19.95 38.11 5.69
CA LYS A 423 20.23 36.68 5.51
C LYS A 423 18.96 35.98 4.99
N PRO A 424 19.06 35.05 4.02
CA PRO A 424 17.92 34.21 3.64
C PRO A 424 17.47 33.38 4.85
N THR A 425 16.16 33.24 5.05
CA THR A 425 15.60 32.48 6.18
C THR A 425 15.68 30.97 5.90
N ALA A 426 15.93 30.16 6.93
CA ALA A 426 15.88 28.68 6.82
C ALA A 426 14.52 28.20 6.28
N ALA A 427 13.44 28.93 6.56
CA ALA A 427 12.12 28.70 5.97
C ALA A 427 12.11 28.73 4.43
N ARG A 428 13.01 29.46 3.77
CA ARG A 428 13.14 29.42 2.30
C ARG A 428 13.73 28.10 1.81
N LEU A 429 14.67 27.53 2.55
CA LEU A 429 15.30 26.25 2.22
C LEU A 429 14.35 25.10 2.52
N VAL A 430 13.88 25.00 3.77
CA VAL A 430 13.02 23.90 4.25
C VAL A 430 11.67 23.85 3.53
N TRP A 431 11.09 25.00 3.17
CA TRP A 431 9.82 25.08 2.44
C TRP A 431 10.02 25.47 0.97
N SER A 432 11.04 24.88 0.35
CA SER A 432 11.25 24.94 -1.10
C SER A 432 10.56 23.75 -1.79
N LEU A 433 10.32 23.87 -3.10
CA LEU A 433 9.84 22.74 -3.89
C LEU A 433 10.87 21.59 -3.88
N HIS A 434 12.16 21.93 -3.87
CA HIS A 434 13.24 20.93 -3.89
C HIS A 434 13.31 20.10 -2.60
N THR A 435 13.11 20.71 -1.43
CA THR A 435 13.04 19.95 -0.16
C THR A 435 11.81 19.08 -0.07
N LEU A 436 10.65 19.55 -0.55
CA LEU A 436 9.45 18.72 -0.65
C LEU A 436 9.69 17.52 -1.58
N LEU A 437 10.25 17.75 -2.77
CA LEU A 437 10.59 16.69 -3.72
C LEU A 437 11.60 15.69 -3.11
N LEU A 438 12.61 16.18 -2.39
CA LEU A 438 13.56 15.31 -1.69
C LEU A 438 12.90 14.46 -0.61
N VAL A 439 12.02 15.04 0.22
CA VAL A 439 11.30 14.29 1.27
C VAL A 439 10.38 13.25 0.64
N ILE A 440 9.66 13.59 -0.43
CA ILE A 440 8.83 12.64 -1.17
C ILE A 440 9.69 11.52 -1.76
N ALA A 441 10.83 11.86 -2.37
CA ALA A 441 11.76 10.86 -2.91
C ALA A 441 12.27 9.93 -1.81
N LEU A 442 12.70 10.45 -0.66
CA LEU A 442 13.17 9.63 0.47
C LEU A 442 12.07 8.72 1.03
N LEU A 443 10.83 9.22 1.17
CA LEU A 443 9.70 8.41 1.59
C LEU A 443 9.37 7.32 0.56
N ALA A 444 9.34 7.66 -0.72
CA ALA A 444 9.11 6.70 -1.79
C ALA A 444 10.20 5.63 -1.84
N THR A 445 11.47 6.00 -1.67
CA THR A 445 12.58 5.05 -1.57
C THR A 445 12.44 4.17 -0.34
N GLY A 446 12.15 4.72 0.83
CA GLY A 446 11.97 3.94 2.06
C GLY A 446 10.81 2.93 1.97
N VAL A 447 9.68 3.36 1.40
CA VAL A 447 8.53 2.49 1.14
C VAL A 447 8.86 1.43 0.08
N GLY A 448 9.58 1.78 -0.98
CA GLY A 448 10.04 0.84 -2.00
C GLY A 448 10.97 -0.24 -1.43
N LEU A 449 11.94 0.14 -0.61
CA LEU A 449 12.85 -0.78 0.07
C LEU A 449 12.09 -1.73 1.03
N ARG A 450 11.12 -1.20 1.78
CA ARG A 450 10.31 -2.01 2.69
C ARG A 450 9.41 -2.99 1.93
N ALA A 451 8.79 -2.55 0.83
CA ALA A 451 7.98 -3.40 -0.02
C ALA A 451 8.81 -4.53 -0.65
N GLN A 452 10.04 -4.23 -1.09
CA GLN A 452 10.97 -5.22 -1.60
C GLN A 452 11.35 -6.26 -0.52
N GLU A 453 11.68 -5.81 0.70
CA GLU A 453 11.99 -6.72 1.82
C GLU A 453 10.81 -7.64 2.15
N LEU A 454 9.58 -7.13 2.11
CA LEU A 454 8.38 -7.93 2.32
C LEU A 454 8.19 -8.98 1.22
N HIS A 455 8.38 -8.60 -0.05
CA HIS A 455 8.26 -9.48 -1.21
C HIS A 455 9.37 -10.54 -1.28
N GLU A 456 10.55 -10.27 -0.73
CA GLU A 456 11.63 -11.25 -0.60
C GLU A 456 11.36 -12.29 0.49
N ARG A 457 10.59 -11.95 1.54
CA ARG A 457 10.34 -12.82 2.70
C ARG A 457 9.04 -13.62 2.63
N HIS A 458 7.98 -13.08 2.05
CA HIS A 458 6.64 -13.68 2.08
C HIS A 458 6.17 -14.03 0.68
N CYS A 459 5.30 -15.04 0.58
CA CYS A 459 4.78 -15.46 -0.72
C CYS A 459 3.82 -14.44 -1.34
N SER A 460 3.11 -13.69 -0.51
CA SER A 460 2.21 -12.62 -0.94
C SER A 460 2.49 -11.37 -0.11
N ALA A 461 2.80 -10.27 -0.78
CA ALA A 461 3.12 -8.98 -0.18
C ALA A 461 2.56 -7.82 -1.00
N SER A 462 2.14 -6.77 -0.29
CA SER A 462 1.76 -5.47 -0.83
C SER A 462 2.82 -4.42 -0.45
N LEU A 463 2.57 -3.15 -0.77
CA LEU A 463 3.47 -2.04 -0.46
C LEU A 463 3.79 -1.91 1.04
N LEU A 464 2.82 -2.25 1.92
CA LEU A 464 2.91 -2.00 3.36
C LEU A 464 2.62 -3.23 4.23
N THR A 465 2.04 -4.28 3.66
CA THR A 465 1.60 -5.48 4.39
C THR A 465 2.02 -6.74 3.66
N ALA A 466 2.09 -7.86 4.36
CA ALA A 466 2.34 -9.16 3.74
C ALA A 466 1.54 -10.24 4.47
N ASN A 467 1.32 -11.36 3.78
CA ASN A 467 0.76 -12.57 4.37
C ASN A 467 1.79 -13.18 5.32
N GLN A 468 1.46 -13.31 6.61
CA GLN A 468 2.40 -13.84 7.63
C GLN A 468 2.34 -15.37 7.77
N ASP A 469 1.34 -16.01 7.18
CA ASP A 469 1.15 -17.46 7.25
C ASP A 469 2.00 -18.22 6.22
N SER A 470 2.68 -17.49 5.34
CA SER A 470 3.50 -18.03 4.26
C SER A 470 4.83 -17.29 4.11
N ALA A 471 5.88 -18.03 3.81
CA ALA A 471 7.24 -17.53 3.68
C ALA A 471 7.89 -18.05 2.40
N ARG A 472 8.68 -17.18 1.78
CA ARG A 472 9.53 -17.52 0.64
C ARG A 472 10.84 -18.11 1.17
N LEU A 473 11.10 -19.38 0.87
CA LEU A 473 12.31 -20.09 1.31
C LEU A 473 13.11 -20.63 0.12
N PRO A 474 14.43 -20.87 0.28
CA PRO A 474 15.26 -21.47 -0.77
C PRO A 474 14.76 -22.86 -1.20
N GLY A 475 14.76 -23.08 -2.52
CA GLY A 475 14.46 -24.30 -3.26
C GLY A 475 15.71 -25.03 -3.76
N ASP A 476 15.54 -26.27 -4.23
CA ASP A 476 16.63 -27.12 -4.71
C ASP A 476 16.64 -27.24 -6.26
N PRO A 477 17.80 -27.06 -6.94
CA PRO A 477 18.94 -26.23 -6.59
C PRO A 477 18.79 -24.83 -7.25
N GLY A 478 18.53 -23.80 -6.44
CA GLY A 478 18.57 -22.39 -6.87
C GLY A 478 17.20 -21.72 -7.09
N GLY A 479 16.10 -22.48 -7.00
CA GLY A 479 14.75 -21.94 -7.00
C GLY A 479 14.36 -21.29 -5.66
N THR A 480 13.18 -20.68 -5.61
CA THR A 480 12.53 -20.27 -4.36
C THR A 480 11.15 -20.90 -4.27
N GLU A 481 10.75 -21.30 -3.08
CA GLU A 481 9.47 -21.96 -2.84
C GLU A 481 8.63 -21.20 -1.83
N CYS A 482 7.32 -21.29 -2.00
CA CYS A 482 6.37 -20.78 -1.03
C CYS A 482 6.00 -21.86 -0.01
N ILE A 483 6.34 -21.62 1.26
CA ILE A 483 6.17 -22.57 2.37
C ILE A 483 5.23 -21.95 3.42
N GLY A 484 4.33 -22.73 3.99
CA GLY A 484 3.37 -22.24 4.99
C GLY A 484 1.94 -22.62 4.62
N ILE A 485 0.97 -21.72 4.88
CA ILE A 485 -0.46 -21.92 4.63
C ILE A 485 -0.94 -20.99 3.50
N ALA A 486 -1.80 -21.50 2.63
CA ALA A 486 -2.51 -20.72 1.62
C ALA A 486 -3.66 -19.93 2.28
N THR A 487 -3.40 -18.70 2.71
CA THR A 487 -4.40 -17.75 3.21
C THR A 487 -4.40 -16.46 2.36
N GLY A 488 -5.56 -15.79 2.26
CA GLY A 488 -5.70 -14.61 1.41
C GLY A 488 -5.37 -14.92 -0.06
N ASP A 489 -4.43 -14.15 -0.64
CA ASP A 489 -4.06 -14.26 -2.05
C ASP A 489 -2.95 -15.30 -2.34
N VAL A 490 -2.57 -16.12 -1.36
CA VAL A 490 -1.52 -17.13 -1.53
C VAL A 490 -2.05 -18.35 -2.25
N ARG A 491 -1.40 -18.75 -3.34
CA ARG A 491 -1.64 -20.00 -4.07
C ARG A 491 -0.31 -20.69 -4.32
N PHE A 492 -0.18 -21.98 -3.98
CA PHE A 492 1.08 -22.69 -4.21
C PHE A 492 1.28 -23.01 -5.69
N ALA A 493 0.19 -23.12 -6.46
CA ALA A 493 0.28 -23.32 -7.90
C ALA A 493 1.01 -22.18 -8.64
N ASP A 494 0.96 -20.95 -8.15
CA ASP A 494 1.68 -19.79 -8.73
C ASP A 494 3.20 -19.91 -8.59
N TRP A 495 3.67 -20.82 -7.75
CA TRP A 495 5.08 -21.11 -7.48
C TRP A 495 5.58 -22.38 -8.18
N LEU A 496 4.73 -23.02 -8.99
CA LEU A 496 5.10 -24.14 -9.83
C LEU A 496 5.56 -23.65 -11.22
N THR A 497 6.46 -24.40 -11.85
CA THR A 497 6.82 -24.17 -13.26
C THR A 497 5.63 -24.51 -14.17
N SER A 498 5.60 -23.98 -15.41
CA SER A 498 4.51 -24.18 -16.38
C SER A 498 4.14 -25.67 -16.56
N ASP A 499 5.13 -26.55 -16.52
CA ASP A 499 4.95 -28.00 -16.60
C ASP A 499 4.34 -28.61 -15.33
N GLY A 500 4.60 -28.03 -14.15
CA GLY A 500 3.99 -28.43 -12.87
C GLY A 500 2.54 -27.95 -12.69
N THR A 501 2.08 -26.98 -13.49
CA THR A 501 0.68 -26.53 -13.53
C THR A 501 -0.19 -27.37 -14.47
N SER A 502 0.43 -28.11 -15.39
CA SER A 502 -0.26 -28.98 -16.34
C SER A 502 -0.37 -30.40 -15.77
N PRO A 503 -1.52 -31.09 -15.91
CA PRO A 503 -1.58 -32.51 -15.59
C PRO A 503 -0.52 -33.24 -16.43
N ALA A 504 0.32 -34.06 -15.78
CA ALA A 504 1.25 -34.94 -16.50
C ALA A 504 0.41 -35.80 -17.46
N ARG A 505 0.76 -35.78 -18.76
CA ARG A 505 -0.10 -36.28 -19.85
C ARG A 505 -0.67 -37.68 -19.64
N ASP A 506 -0.03 -38.51 -18.80
CA ASP A 506 -0.34 -39.94 -18.70
C ASP A 506 -0.69 -40.45 -17.28
N GLN A 507 -0.69 -39.65 -16.19
CA GLN A 507 -0.86 -40.22 -14.83
C GLN A 507 -2.00 -39.65 -13.97
N THR A 508 -2.19 -38.33 -13.95
CA THR A 508 -3.20 -37.67 -13.09
C THR A 508 -3.94 -36.58 -13.86
N PRO A 509 -5.29 -36.61 -13.96
CA PRO A 509 -6.03 -35.73 -14.88
C PRO A 509 -6.32 -34.32 -14.33
N TRP A 510 -5.99 -34.04 -13.08
CA TRP A 510 -6.15 -32.73 -12.42
C TRP A 510 -4.78 -32.10 -12.08
N SER A 511 -4.77 -30.78 -11.87
CA SER A 511 -3.58 -30.01 -11.45
C SER A 511 -3.73 -29.45 -10.04
N VAL A 512 -2.62 -29.04 -9.41
CA VAL A 512 -2.64 -28.35 -8.11
C VAL A 512 -3.48 -27.08 -8.19
N ALA A 513 -3.31 -26.27 -9.24
CA ALA A 513 -4.08 -25.04 -9.45
C ALA A 513 -5.59 -25.28 -9.44
N TRP A 514 -6.05 -26.35 -10.11
CA TRP A 514 -7.46 -26.69 -10.17
C TRP A 514 -8.00 -27.14 -8.80
N LEU A 515 -7.25 -27.95 -8.07
CA LEU A 515 -7.64 -28.39 -6.73
C LEU A 515 -7.66 -27.24 -5.72
N GLU A 516 -6.65 -26.36 -5.74
CA GLU A 516 -6.62 -25.16 -4.90
C GLU A 516 -7.80 -24.24 -5.19
N GLU A 517 -8.17 -24.07 -6.46
CA GLU A 517 -9.35 -23.28 -6.84
C GLU A 517 -10.63 -23.89 -6.31
N ARG A 518 -10.83 -25.21 -6.46
CA ARG A 518 -12.04 -25.88 -5.99
C ARG A 518 -12.19 -25.83 -4.47
N ILE A 519 -11.09 -26.06 -3.74
CA ILE A 519 -11.07 -25.92 -2.28
C ILE A 519 -11.36 -24.47 -1.86
N ARG A 520 -10.83 -23.49 -2.59
CA ARG A 520 -11.09 -22.06 -2.33
C ARG A 520 -12.57 -21.73 -2.54
N GLU A 521 -13.18 -22.19 -3.64
CA GLU A 521 -14.61 -21.99 -3.92
C GLU A 521 -15.50 -22.58 -2.81
N GLU A 522 -15.22 -23.81 -2.39
CA GLU A 522 -15.92 -24.47 -1.26
C GLU A 522 -15.75 -23.66 0.04
N ASN A 523 -14.53 -23.25 0.37
CA ASN A 523 -14.26 -22.45 1.57
C ASN A 523 -14.99 -21.09 1.55
N GLU A 524 -15.05 -20.42 0.39
CA GLU A 524 -15.72 -19.14 0.24
C GLU A 524 -17.23 -19.25 0.42
N SER A 525 -17.85 -20.30 -0.14
CA SER A 525 -19.28 -20.58 0.08
C SER A 525 -19.57 -20.87 1.55
N ILE A 526 -18.74 -21.66 2.24
CA ILE A 526 -18.88 -21.93 3.68
C ILE A 526 -18.83 -20.65 4.50
N LEU A 527 -17.86 -19.78 4.24
CA LEU A 527 -17.70 -18.53 5.00
C LEU A 527 -18.85 -17.55 4.74
N ALA A 528 -19.48 -17.61 3.56
CA ALA A 528 -20.63 -16.79 3.21
C ALA A 528 -21.94 -17.32 3.80
N GLU A 529 -22.16 -18.64 3.77
CA GLU A 529 -23.45 -19.26 4.05
C GLU A 529 -23.52 -19.94 5.44
N HIS A 530 -22.37 -20.40 5.96
CA HIS A 530 -22.26 -21.18 7.19
C HIS A 530 -21.11 -20.72 8.13
N PRO A 531 -20.97 -19.40 8.41
CA PRO A 531 -19.82 -18.86 9.14
C PRO A 531 -19.68 -19.42 10.57
N ASP A 532 -20.78 -19.75 11.24
CA ASP A 532 -20.78 -20.23 12.63
C ASP A 532 -20.89 -21.77 12.76
N ASN A 533 -21.07 -22.49 11.65
CA ASN A 533 -21.32 -23.93 11.67
C ASN A 533 -20.36 -24.71 10.76
N HIS A 534 -19.06 -24.50 10.97
CA HIS A 534 -18.01 -25.21 10.24
C HIS A 534 -16.83 -25.58 11.14
N VAL A 535 -16.03 -26.51 10.67
CA VAL A 535 -14.70 -26.81 11.22
C VAL A 535 -13.64 -26.66 10.14
N THR A 536 -12.45 -26.24 10.53
CA THR A 536 -11.32 -26.05 9.64
C THR A 536 -10.27 -27.14 9.88
N VAL A 537 -9.87 -27.84 8.83
CA VAL A 537 -8.73 -28.77 8.85
C VAL A 537 -7.62 -28.21 7.97
N VAL A 538 -6.38 -28.53 8.30
CA VAL A 538 -5.23 -28.18 7.45
C VAL A 538 -4.69 -29.41 6.76
N TYR A 539 -4.72 -29.45 5.44
CA TYR A 539 -3.96 -30.44 4.68
C TYR A 539 -2.50 -30.00 4.55
N ALA A 540 -1.57 -30.83 5.04
CA ALA A 540 -0.14 -30.58 5.03
C ALA A 540 0.56 -31.53 4.05
N GLY A 541 1.05 -31.02 2.93
CA GLY A 541 1.62 -31.86 1.87
C GLY A 541 2.77 -31.21 1.07
N PRO A 542 3.48 -32.01 0.24
CA PRO A 542 4.53 -31.50 -0.64
C PRO A 542 3.91 -30.94 -1.93
N LEU A 543 3.63 -29.64 -1.93
CA LEU A 543 2.99 -28.90 -3.03
C LEU A 543 3.97 -28.04 -3.84
N SER A 544 5.27 -28.28 -3.69
CA SER A 544 6.33 -27.73 -4.57
C SER A 544 6.89 -28.81 -5.50
N SER A 545 7.50 -28.40 -6.60
CA SER A 545 8.24 -29.27 -7.54
C SER A 545 9.69 -28.77 -7.70
N PRO A 546 10.70 -29.66 -7.89
CA PRO A 546 12.02 -29.24 -8.32
C PRO A 546 11.98 -28.45 -9.64
N SER A 547 12.89 -27.50 -9.83
CA SER A 547 12.88 -26.60 -11.00
C SER A 547 12.98 -27.31 -12.35
N ASP A 548 13.69 -28.45 -12.38
CA ASP A 548 13.97 -29.23 -13.59
C ASP A 548 13.10 -30.50 -13.68
N SER A 549 12.14 -30.67 -12.77
CA SER A 549 11.30 -31.86 -12.69
C SER A 549 10.12 -31.77 -13.65
N ARG A 550 10.02 -32.75 -14.56
CA ARG A 550 8.81 -33.03 -15.34
C ARG A 550 7.82 -33.94 -14.60
N SER A 551 8.19 -34.44 -13.43
CA SER A 551 7.34 -35.32 -12.62
C SER A 551 6.23 -34.52 -11.93
N PRO A 552 5.02 -35.09 -11.79
CA PRO A 552 3.92 -34.43 -11.10
C PRO A 552 4.27 -34.12 -9.63
N VAL A 553 3.63 -33.08 -9.10
CA VAL A 553 3.75 -32.69 -7.70
C VAL A 553 3.30 -33.85 -6.81
N LYS A 554 4.18 -34.33 -5.94
CA LYS A 554 4.00 -35.58 -5.18
C LYS A 554 2.76 -35.57 -4.27
N GLY A 555 2.31 -34.41 -3.79
CA GLY A 555 1.13 -34.26 -2.93
C GLY A 555 -0.21 -34.12 -3.65
N ILE A 556 -0.26 -34.27 -4.98
CA ILE A 556 -1.47 -33.97 -5.76
C ILE A 556 -2.61 -34.98 -5.56
N GLU A 557 -2.30 -36.27 -5.42
CA GLU A 557 -3.31 -37.32 -5.17
C GLU A 557 -3.92 -37.20 -3.77
N GLU A 558 -3.08 -36.93 -2.76
CA GLU A 558 -3.55 -36.67 -1.40
C GLU A 558 -4.48 -35.44 -1.37
N LEU A 559 -4.10 -34.33 -2.04
CA LEU A 559 -4.93 -33.13 -2.13
C LEU A 559 -6.28 -33.41 -2.82
N ALA A 560 -6.29 -34.25 -3.86
CA ALA A 560 -7.53 -34.67 -4.52
C ALA A 560 -8.43 -35.49 -3.59
N GLY A 561 -7.86 -36.36 -2.75
CA GLY A 561 -8.60 -37.11 -1.74
C GLY A 561 -9.23 -36.20 -0.68
N VAL A 562 -8.50 -35.17 -0.26
CA VAL A 562 -8.99 -34.16 0.68
C VAL A 562 -10.14 -33.35 0.07
N TYR A 563 -9.97 -32.83 -1.14
CA TYR A 563 -11.04 -32.11 -1.85
C TYR A 563 -12.28 -32.99 -2.07
N LEU A 564 -12.09 -34.24 -2.48
CA LEU A 564 -13.19 -35.18 -2.68
C LEU A 564 -14.00 -35.41 -1.39
N ALA A 565 -13.31 -35.55 -0.25
CA ALA A 565 -13.98 -35.67 1.05
C ALA A 565 -14.70 -34.37 1.43
N GLN A 566 -14.07 -33.20 1.22
CA GLN A 566 -14.67 -31.89 1.46
C GLN A 566 -15.98 -31.73 0.69
N ALA A 567 -15.94 -31.89 -0.64
CA ALA A 567 -17.11 -31.72 -1.49
C ALA A 567 -18.26 -32.68 -1.11
N ALA A 568 -17.93 -33.93 -0.77
CA ALA A 568 -18.93 -34.91 -0.34
C ALA A 568 -19.53 -34.59 1.04
N ILE A 569 -18.71 -34.12 1.99
CA ILE A 569 -19.16 -33.73 3.33
C ILE A 569 -20.06 -32.50 3.23
N ASN A 570 -19.64 -31.47 2.50
CA ASN A 570 -20.37 -30.20 2.40
C ASN A 570 -21.73 -30.35 1.70
N ASP A 571 -21.82 -31.26 0.72
CA ASP A 571 -23.07 -31.58 0.02
C ASP A 571 -24.12 -32.28 0.92
N SER A 572 -23.69 -32.91 2.03
CA SER A 572 -24.53 -33.87 2.77
C SER A 572 -24.59 -33.68 4.28
N SER A 573 -23.77 -32.80 4.84
CA SER A 573 -23.61 -32.67 6.30
C SER A 573 -23.97 -31.28 6.81
N PRO A 574 -24.53 -31.17 8.03
CA PRO A 574 -24.92 -29.88 8.59
C PRO A 574 -23.72 -29.01 9.00
N VAL A 575 -22.67 -29.61 9.58
CA VAL A 575 -21.42 -28.92 9.91
C VAL A 575 -20.53 -28.97 8.69
N GLN A 576 -20.19 -27.80 8.14
CA GLN A 576 -19.37 -27.71 6.94
C GLN A 576 -17.88 -27.96 7.22
N LEU A 577 -17.14 -28.43 6.22
CA LEU A 577 -15.71 -28.65 6.28
C LEU A 577 -14.95 -27.61 5.44
N ARG A 578 -14.23 -26.72 6.13
CA ARG A 578 -13.26 -25.82 5.53
C ARG A 578 -11.88 -26.49 5.50
N VAL A 579 -11.18 -26.39 4.37
CA VAL A 579 -9.84 -26.97 4.19
C VAL A 579 -8.83 -25.86 3.93
N LEU A 580 -7.86 -25.71 4.81
CA LEU A 580 -6.66 -24.91 4.54
C LEU A 580 -5.57 -25.80 3.96
N ILE A 581 -4.88 -25.28 2.94
CA ILE A 581 -3.80 -25.99 2.27
C ILE A 581 -2.48 -25.48 2.83
N ALA A 582 -1.58 -26.38 3.19
CA ALA A 582 -0.25 -26.05 3.69
C ALA A 582 0.83 -26.82 2.93
N ASN A 583 1.89 -26.10 2.54
CA ASN A 583 2.99 -26.62 1.75
C ASN A 583 4.26 -26.79 2.58
N GLY A 584 4.78 -28.01 2.63
CA GLY A 584 6.06 -28.36 3.26
C GLY A 584 7.27 -28.26 2.34
N GLY A 585 7.10 -27.83 1.08
CA GLY A 585 8.16 -27.75 0.08
C GLY A 585 8.38 -29.05 -0.68
N VAL A 586 9.36 -29.08 -1.58
CA VAL A 586 9.73 -30.31 -2.30
C VAL A 586 10.09 -31.38 -1.29
N ASP A 587 9.44 -32.54 -1.44
CA ASP A 587 9.64 -33.71 -0.58
C ASP A 587 9.45 -33.44 0.92
N MET A 588 8.70 -32.39 1.28
CA MET A 588 8.47 -31.97 2.67
C MET A 588 9.72 -31.45 3.40
N ARG A 589 10.77 -31.01 2.70
CA ARG A 589 12.03 -30.57 3.35
C ARG A 589 11.86 -29.40 4.34
N HIS A 590 10.85 -28.55 4.14
CA HIS A 590 10.54 -27.40 5.00
C HIS A 590 9.37 -27.65 5.94
N GLN A 591 9.02 -28.92 6.19
CA GLN A 591 7.85 -29.30 6.97
C GLN A 591 7.81 -28.76 8.40
N VAL A 592 8.98 -28.52 9.02
CA VAL A 592 9.06 -27.92 10.35
C VAL A 592 8.57 -26.46 10.32
N ARG A 593 8.92 -25.71 9.27
CA ARG A 593 8.44 -24.33 9.07
C ARG A 593 6.95 -24.28 8.74
N MET A 594 6.48 -25.22 7.94
CA MET A 594 5.05 -25.40 7.69
C MET A 594 4.29 -25.69 8.99
N ALA A 595 4.78 -26.59 9.84
CA ALA A 595 4.17 -26.90 11.14
C ALA A 595 4.13 -25.69 12.09
N ASP A 596 5.18 -24.85 12.08
CA ASP A 596 5.21 -23.58 12.82
C ASP A 596 4.10 -22.63 12.35
N ALA A 597 3.93 -22.46 11.04
CA ALA A 597 2.88 -21.63 10.47
C ALA A 597 1.48 -22.15 10.83
N ILE A 598 1.26 -23.47 10.73
CA ILE A 598 -0.01 -24.12 11.12
C ILE A 598 -0.32 -23.87 12.60
N ALA A 599 0.66 -24.10 13.48
CA ALA A 599 0.47 -23.91 14.91
C ALA A 599 0.27 -22.43 15.29
N ALA A 600 0.85 -21.49 14.55
CA ALA A 600 0.63 -20.06 14.73
C ALA A 600 -0.80 -19.67 14.30
N TYR A 601 -1.19 -20.01 13.06
CA TYR A 601 -2.52 -19.71 12.53
C TYR A 601 -3.65 -20.27 13.40
N ALA A 602 -3.49 -21.50 13.89
CA ALA A 602 -4.50 -22.17 14.71
C ALA A 602 -4.63 -21.60 16.15
N LYS A 603 -3.78 -20.64 16.54
CA LYS A 603 -4.00 -19.84 17.77
C LYS A 603 -4.98 -18.69 17.53
N ASP A 604 -4.98 -18.16 16.31
CA ASP A 604 -5.81 -17.02 15.94
C ASP A 604 -7.19 -17.47 15.41
N ASP A 605 -7.26 -18.63 14.74
CA ASP A 605 -8.50 -19.23 14.26
C ASP A 605 -8.87 -20.50 15.08
N PRO A 606 -9.86 -20.41 16.00
CA PRO A 606 -10.26 -21.53 16.85
C PRO A 606 -11.04 -22.62 16.09
N THR A 607 -11.47 -22.36 14.84
CA THR A 607 -12.13 -23.37 14.01
C THR A 607 -11.14 -24.42 13.51
N VAL A 608 -9.83 -24.17 13.60
CA VAL A 608 -8.79 -25.12 13.18
C VAL A 608 -8.69 -26.27 14.19
N VAL A 609 -9.19 -27.45 13.80
CA VAL A 609 -9.35 -28.60 14.71
C VAL A 609 -8.27 -29.66 14.60
N GLY A 610 -7.49 -29.68 13.52
CA GLY A 610 -6.47 -30.69 13.30
C GLY A 610 -5.80 -30.60 11.93
N VAL A 611 -4.84 -31.50 11.71
CA VAL A 611 -4.01 -31.57 10.52
C VAL A 611 -4.17 -32.92 9.82
N LEU A 612 -4.21 -32.89 8.50
CA LEU A 612 -4.27 -34.04 7.60
C LEU A 612 -2.96 -34.14 6.83
N GLY A 613 -2.59 -35.35 6.40
CA GLY A 613 -1.43 -35.55 5.53
C GLY A 613 -0.13 -35.76 6.32
N ALA A 614 0.88 -34.92 6.09
CA ALA A 614 2.26 -35.15 6.52
C ALA A 614 2.78 -36.52 6.05
N GLY A 615 2.48 -36.87 4.78
CA GLY A 615 2.66 -38.19 4.18
C GLY A 615 4.10 -38.70 4.02
N ARG A 616 5.09 -37.91 4.45
CA ARG A 616 6.53 -38.24 4.32
C ARG A 616 7.12 -38.58 5.69
N ASN A 617 7.69 -39.78 5.80
CA ASN A 617 8.53 -40.15 6.93
C ASN A 617 9.95 -39.59 6.73
N LEU A 618 10.26 -38.50 7.43
CA LEU A 618 11.58 -37.88 7.45
C LEU A 618 12.16 -37.88 8.86
N THR A 619 13.47 -37.64 8.97
CA THR A 619 14.17 -37.45 10.26
C THR A 619 13.54 -36.36 11.14
N THR A 620 12.94 -35.33 10.52
CA THR A 620 12.26 -34.21 11.19
C THR A 620 10.76 -34.41 11.43
N SER A 621 10.18 -35.58 11.11
CA SER A 621 8.75 -35.84 11.34
C SER A 621 8.37 -35.82 12.82
N ASP A 622 9.29 -36.19 13.71
CA ASP A 622 9.15 -36.03 15.16
C ASP A 622 8.89 -34.58 15.57
N ASP A 623 9.60 -33.62 14.95
CA ASP A 623 9.51 -32.21 15.30
C ASP A 623 8.15 -31.63 14.89
N ILE A 624 7.60 -32.08 13.75
CA ILE A 624 6.22 -31.73 13.36
C ILE A 624 5.23 -32.27 14.39
N ALA A 625 5.31 -33.57 14.70
CA ALA A 625 4.36 -34.21 15.61
C ALA A 625 4.38 -33.50 16.97
N ARG A 626 5.57 -33.14 17.47
CA ARG A 626 5.75 -32.36 18.69
C ARG A 626 5.19 -30.94 18.60
N LYS A 627 5.50 -30.20 17.52
CA LYS A 627 5.05 -28.81 17.33
C LYS A 627 3.53 -28.71 17.24
N LEU A 628 2.91 -29.57 16.44
CA LEU A 628 1.46 -29.65 16.31
C LEU A 628 0.81 -30.14 17.62
N GLY A 629 1.43 -31.11 18.30
CA GLY A 629 0.96 -31.61 19.60
C GLY A 629 0.97 -30.54 20.69
N ASN A 630 2.04 -29.74 20.78
CA ASN A 630 2.11 -28.57 21.67
C ASN A 630 1.05 -27.51 21.32
N GLY A 631 0.69 -27.43 20.05
CA GLY A 631 -0.41 -26.63 19.57
C GLY A 631 -1.78 -27.22 19.86
N TRP A 632 -1.92 -28.42 20.45
CA TRP A 632 -3.18 -29.19 20.60
C TRP A 632 -3.84 -29.60 19.28
N LEU A 633 -3.04 -29.81 18.23
CA LEU A 633 -3.50 -30.26 16.92
C LEU A 633 -3.24 -31.77 16.77
N PRO A 634 -4.28 -32.61 16.67
CA PRO A 634 -4.11 -33.98 16.21
C PRO A 634 -3.73 -34.01 14.72
N VAL A 635 -2.93 -35.01 14.35
CA VAL A 635 -2.54 -35.31 12.98
C VAL A 635 -3.15 -36.65 12.58
N VAL A 636 -3.97 -36.66 11.54
CA VAL A 636 -4.45 -37.90 10.91
C VAL A 636 -3.70 -38.06 9.59
N SER A 637 -2.73 -38.97 9.58
CA SER A 637 -1.88 -39.19 8.42
C SER A 637 -2.42 -40.33 7.56
N GLY A 638 -2.62 -40.05 6.27
CA GLY A 638 -3.10 -41.03 5.30
C GLY A 638 -1.98 -42.00 4.89
N THR A 639 -0.87 -41.48 4.39
CA THR A 639 0.14 -42.21 3.62
C THR A 639 1.46 -42.43 4.36
N ASN A 640 1.69 -41.78 5.51
CA ASN A 640 2.93 -41.93 6.27
C ASN A 640 2.94 -43.26 7.04
N SER A 641 3.85 -44.15 6.68
CA SER A 641 4.02 -45.49 7.25
C SER A 641 5.01 -45.54 8.44
N ALA A 642 5.45 -44.40 8.98
CA ALA A 642 6.41 -44.37 10.08
C ALA A 642 5.96 -45.22 11.28
N THR A 643 6.84 -46.10 11.73
CA THR A 643 6.55 -47.00 12.85
C THR A 643 6.55 -46.28 14.20
N ASP A 644 7.40 -45.28 14.36
CA ASP A 644 7.66 -44.65 15.65
C ASP A 644 6.69 -43.50 15.99
N LEU A 645 6.16 -42.79 14.99
CA LEU A 645 5.27 -41.64 15.19
C LEU A 645 4.03 -41.98 16.05
N PRO A 646 3.18 -42.97 15.73
CA PRO A 646 2.05 -43.33 16.59
C PRO A 646 2.48 -43.88 17.96
N ARG A 647 3.70 -44.44 18.07
CA ARG A 647 4.25 -44.97 19.33
C ARG A 647 4.81 -43.89 20.26
N ARG A 648 5.21 -42.74 19.72
CA ARG A 648 5.88 -41.67 20.48
C ARG A 648 5.01 -40.44 20.68
N PHE A 649 4.00 -40.23 19.84
CA PHE A 649 3.18 -39.04 19.85
C PHE A 649 1.70 -39.36 19.93
N ALA A 650 1.07 -39.04 21.07
CA ALA A 650 -0.36 -39.28 21.28
C ALA A 650 -1.29 -38.43 20.38
N ASN A 651 -0.77 -37.41 19.70
CA ASN A 651 -1.51 -36.62 18.71
C ASN A 651 -1.41 -37.20 17.28
N TRP A 652 -0.66 -38.28 17.05
CA TRP A 652 -0.49 -38.88 15.73
C TRP A 652 -1.39 -40.10 15.53
N PHE A 653 -2.11 -40.15 14.42
CA PHE A 653 -2.99 -41.26 14.03
C PHE A 653 -2.67 -41.71 12.60
N SER A 654 -2.14 -42.92 12.45
CA SER A 654 -1.74 -43.48 11.15
C SER A 654 -2.88 -44.29 10.52
N LEU A 655 -3.21 -44.01 9.25
CA LEU A 655 -4.10 -44.86 8.46
C LEU A 655 -3.32 -45.91 7.66
N ALA A 656 -2.23 -45.53 7.00
CA ALA A 656 -1.28 -46.47 6.42
C ALA A 656 -0.75 -47.44 7.48
N ALA A 657 -0.44 -48.66 7.05
CA ALA A 657 0.21 -49.64 7.90
C ALA A 657 1.65 -49.20 8.24
N THR A 658 2.11 -49.47 9.46
CA THR A 658 3.49 -49.15 9.85
C THR A 658 4.51 -49.99 9.09
N ASP A 659 5.67 -49.43 8.76
CA ASP A 659 6.75 -50.09 8.01
C ASP A 659 7.10 -51.45 8.64
N GLU A 660 7.28 -51.50 9.97
CA GLU A 660 7.52 -52.75 10.71
C GLU A 660 6.43 -53.81 10.46
N TRP A 661 5.16 -53.39 10.50
CA TRP A 661 4.04 -54.30 10.34
C TRP A 661 3.94 -54.81 8.90
N GLN A 662 4.15 -53.94 7.91
CA GLN A 662 4.18 -54.30 6.49
C GLN A 662 5.29 -55.32 6.20
N VAL A 663 6.51 -55.05 6.68
CA VAL A 663 7.65 -55.96 6.51
C VAL A 663 7.38 -57.32 7.15
N ALA A 664 6.73 -57.33 8.32
CA ALA A 664 6.36 -58.59 8.97
C ALA A 664 5.41 -59.43 8.10
N GLN A 665 4.51 -58.81 7.33
CA GLN A 665 3.62 -59.53 6.40
C GLN A 665 4.40 -60.07 5.19
N LEU A 666 5.36 -59.31 4.65
CA LEU A 666 6.28 -59.80 3.60
C LEU A 666 7.12 -61.00 4.08
N GLY A 667 7.33 -61.13 5.39
CA GLY A 667 7.93 -62.31 6.00
C GLY A 667 7.20 -63.62 5.71
N LEU A 668 5.88 -63.59 5.45
CA LEU A 668 5.11 -64.76 5.03
C LEU A 668 5.50 -65.26 3.64
N ILE A 669 5.89 -64.34 2.75
CA ILE A 669 6.38 -64.65 1.41
C ILE A 669 7.83 -65.13 1.51
N ALA A 670 8.67 -64.40 2.25
CA ALA A 670 10.07 -64.78 2.47
C ALA A 670 10.21 -66.19 3.06
N ALA A 671 9.32 -66.61 3.96
CA ALA A 671 9.31 -67.97 4.49
C ALA A 671 9.07 -69.05 3.42
N GLN A 672 8.27 -68.75 2.39
CA GLN A 672 7.94 -69.68 1.30
C GLN A 672 9.01 -69.72 0.20
N LEU A 673 9.74 -68.61 0.03
CA LEU A 673 10.87 -68.52 -0.89
C LEU A 673 12.11 -69.31 -0.40
N ARG A 674 12.08 -69.82 0.85
CA ARG A 674 13.13 -70.67 1.40
C ARG A 674 12.99 -72.09 0.89
N GLU A 675 14.08 -72.62 0.34
CA GLU A 675 14.20 -74.05 0.04
C GLU A 675 14.72 -74.81 1.27
N PRO A 676 14.00 -75.84 1.75
CA PRO A 676 14.47 -76.66 2.86
C PRO A 676 15.82 -77.31 2.55
N GLY A 677 16.77 -77.22 3.49
CA GLY A 677 18.10 -77.82 3.36
C GLY A 677 19.09 -77.03 2.48
N THR A 678 18.66 -76.01 1.75
CA THR A 678 19.53 -75.17 0.91
C THR A 678 20.00 -73.94 1.70
N ARG A 679 21.30 -73.62 1.63
CA ARG A 679 21.83 -72.34 2.13
C ARG A 679 21.60 -71.27 1.07
N GLN A 680 20.58 -70.43 1.28
CA GLN A 680 20.26 -69.31 0.39
C GLN A 680 20.77 -67.99 0.98
N HIS A 681 21.36 -67.16 0.12
CA HIS A 681 21.88 -65.86 0.50
C HIS A 681 20.84 -64.76 0.27
N ALA A 682 20.80 -63.78 1.17
CA ALA A 682 19.94 -62.62 1.02
C ALA A 682 20.71 -61.31 1.25
N LEU A 683 20.25 -60.24 0.60
CA LEU A 683 20.87 -58.91 0.66
C LEU A 683 19.83 -57.87 1.05
N VAL A 684 20.24 -56.85 1.82
CA VAL A 684 19.51 -55.59 1.93
C VAL A 684 20.20 -54.56 1.05
N LEU A 685 19.46 -53.98 0.11
CA LEU A 685 19.91 -52.89 -0.76
C LEU A 685 19.08 -51.65 -0.43
N ALA A 686 19.72 -50.63 0.13
CA ALA A 686 19.06 -49.45 0.67
C ALA A 686 19.61 -48.16 0.05
N ARG A 687 18.86 -47.06 0.12
CA ARG A 687 19.41 -45.73 -0.17
C ARG A 687 20.45 -45.32 0.88
N ASP A 688 21.53 -44.66 0.45
CA ASP A 688 22.41 -43.93 1.35
C ASP A 688 21.68 -42.67 1.83
N THR A 689 21.38 -42.64 3.11
CA THR A 689 20.62 -41.58 3.76
C THR A 689 21.48 -40.67 4.64
N ARG A 690 22.82 -40.81 4.61
CA ARG A 690 23.71 -39.95 5.44
C ARG A 690 23.64 -38.47 5.08
N LYS A 691 23.18 -38.15 3.86
CA LYS A 691 23.01 -36.78 3.34
C LYS A 691 21.56 -36.45 3.00
N THR A 692 20.60 -37.29 3.40
CA THR A 692 19.18 -37.08 3.13
C THR A 692 18.37 -37.26 4.41
N ASP A 693 17.16 -36.70 4.45
CA ASP A 693 16.26 -36.86 5.59
C ASP A 693 15.33 -38.08 5.45
N ASP A 694 15.60 -39.00 4.50
CA ASP A 694 14.68 -40.09 4.10
C ASP A 694 14.62 -41.25 5.11
N ARG A 695 13.91 -41.03 6.22
CA ARG A 695 13.74 -42.01 7.31
C ARG A 695 12.96 -43.25 6.90
N TYR A 696 12.03 -43.14 5.94
CA TYR A 696 11.29 -44.29 5.40
C TYR A 696 12.22 -45.43 4.94
N THR A 697 13.20 -45.10 4.09
CA THR A 697 14.12 -46.11 3.55
C THR A 697 15.02 -46.73 4.63
N GLN A 698 15.33 -45.98 5.70
CA GLN A 698 16.06 -46.50 6.85
C GLN A 698 15.24 -47.55 7.60
N GLU A 699 13.96 -47.27 7.91
CA GLU A 699 13.08 -48.22 8.59
C GLU A 699 12.88 -49.48 7.73
N GLN A 700 12.61 -49.32 6.44
CA GLN A 700 12.46 -50.43 5.50
C GLN A 700 13.71 -51.34 5.47
N ALA A 701 14.92 -50.76 5.42
CA ALA A 701 16.16 -51.52 5.46
C ALA A 701 16.35 -52.27 6.78
N GLU A 702 16.07 -51.60 7.90
CA GLU A 702 16.23 -52.14 9.25
C GLU A 702 15.27 -53.32 9.50
N TYR A 703 13.98 -53.10 9.28
CA TYR A 703 12.95 -54.14 9.46
C TYR A 703 13.12 -55.26 8.44
N GLY A 704 13.42 -54.93 7.17
CA GLY A 704 13.63 -55.92 6.10
C GLY A 704 14.78 -56.86 6.41
N GLY A 705 15.93 -56.31 6.83
CA GLY A 705 17.08 -57.09 7.26
C GLY A 705 16.81 -57.94 8.50
N ARG A 706 16.03 -57.45 9.48
CA ARG A 706 15.59 -58.26 10.63
C ARG A 706 14.69 -59.41 10.21
N MET A 707 13.73 -59.15 9.34
CA MET A 707 12.80 -60.14 8.82
C MET A 707 13.55 -61.25 8.08
N LEU A 708 14.46 -60.92 7.16
CA LEU A 708 15.24 -61.93 6.42
C LEU A 708 16.09 -62.81 7.34
N ARG A 709 16.76 -62.22 8.34
CA ARG A 709 17.50 -62.99 9.36
C ARG A 709 16.59 -63.92 10.13
N LYS A 710 15.40 -63.45 10.53
CA LYS A 710 14.40 -64.25 11.25
C LYS A 710 13.91 -65.44 10.41
N GLN A 711 13.83 -65.30 9.08
CA GLN A 711 13.48 -66.41 8.17
C GLN A 711 14.67 -67.33 7.83
N GLY A 712 15.84 -67.11 8.42
CA GLY A 712 16.99 -68.03 8.31
C GLY A 712 17.81 -67.90 7.03
N TYR A 713 17.77 -66.75 6.36
CA TYR A 713 18.67 -66.47 5.23
C TYR A 713 20.10 -66.18 5.68
N ALA A 714 21.09 -66.58 4.87
CA ALA A 714 22.47 -66.17 5.06
C ALA A 714 22.67 -64.75 4.53
N MET A 715 22.79 -63.77 5.42
CA MET A 715 22.87 -62.36 5.02
C MET A 715 24.23 -62.02 4.41
N LEU A 716 24.21 -61.43 3.21
CA LEU A 716 25.32 -60.69 2.64
C LEU A 716 25.44 -59.31 3.30
N PRO A 717 26.61 -58.64 3.23
CA PRO A 717 26.75 -57.28 3.71
C PRO A 717 25.73 -56.34 3.06
N GLN A 718 25.02 -55.54 3.86
CA GLN A 718 24.12 -54.51 3.36
C GLN A 718 24.88 -53.56 2.43
N LEU A 719 24.22 -53.15 1.34
CA LEU A 719 24.74 -52.19 0.38
C LEU A 719 23.86 -50.94 0.34
N GLU A 720 24.49 -49.79 0.18
CA GLU A 720 23.83 -48.49 0.19
C GLU A 720 24.15 -47.70 -1.08
N TYR A 721 23.13 -47.36 -1.88
CA TYR A 721 23.30 -46.62 -3.12
C TYR A 721 22.95 -45.13 -2.96
N ALA A 722 23.73 -44.25 -3.58
CA ALA A 722 23.44 -42.83 -3.60
C ALA A 722 22.36 -42.51 -4.65
N VAL A 723 21.58 -41.46 -4.40
CA VAL A 723 20.72 -40.83 -5.40
C VAL A 723 21.31 -39.45 -5.72
N ARG A 724 21.73 -39.23 -6.97
CA ARG A 724 22.27 -37.93 -7.41
C ARG A 724 21.37 -37.34 -8.49
N ALA A 725 20.96 -36.09 -8.29
CA ALA A 725 20.03 -35.38 -9.20
C ALA A 725 18.79 -36.23 -9.55
N GLY A 726 18.21 -36.90 -8.54
CA GLY A 726 17.04 -37.76 -8.71
C GLY A 726 17.29 -39.10 -9.41
N ARG A 727 18.54 -39.49 -9.66
CA ARG A 727 18.89 -40.78 -10.28
C ARG A 727 19.65 -41.69 -9.32
N PRO A 728 19.24 -42.95 -9.15
CA PRO A 728 19.92 -43.90 -8.28
C PRO A 728 21.19 -44.47 -8.95
N GLU A 729 22.29 -44.51 -8.20
CA GLU A 729 23.58 -45.04 -8.66
C GLU A 729 23.73 -46.53 -8.27
N LEU A 730 23.10 -47.41 -9.05
CA LEU A 730 22.98 -48.82 -8.70
C LEU A 730 24.05 -49.73 -9.32
N GLN A 731 24.68 -49.32 -10.42
CA GLN A 731 25.59 -50.17 -11.22
C GLN A 731 26.70 -50.83 -10.39
N VAL A 732 27.48 -50.05 -9.63
CA VAL A 732 28.59 -50.59 -8.81
C VAL A 732 28.08 -51.58 -7.76
N HIS A 733 26.88 -51.36 -7.23
CA HIS A 733 26.27 -52.24 -6.24
C HIS A 733 25.84 -53.56 -6.87
N THR A 734 25.17 -53.51 -8.02
CA THR A 734 24.74 -54.69 -8.76
C THR A 734 25.92 -55.50 -9.27
N GLU A 735 26.95 -54.87 -9.85
CA GLU A 735 28.20 -55.53 -10.22
C GLU A 735 28.80 -56.29 -9.02
N LYS A 736 28.88 -55.63 -7.86
CA LYS A 736 29.48 -56.19 -6.64
C LYS A 736 28.78 -57.48 -6.15
N PHE A 737 27.45 -57.55 -6.14
CA PHE A 737 26.75 -58.75 -5.66
C PHE A 737 26.45 -59.77 -6.75
N CYS A 738 26.31 -59.35 -8.02
CA CYS A 738 26.08 -60.27 -9.13
C CYS A 738 27.37 -61.00 -9.54
N GLN A 739 28.54 -60.39 -9.35
CA GLN A 739 29.85 -61.00 -9.67
C GLN A 739 30.56 -61.55 -8.43
N GLY A 740 29.94 -61.47 -7.25
CA GLY A 740 30.48 -61.98 -6.00
C GLY A 740 30.43 -63.52 -5.89
N GLU A 741 31.12 -64.07 -4.89
CA GLU A 741 31.15 -65.53 -4.64
C GLU A 741 29.78 -66.14 -4.35
N SER A 742 28.83 -65.34 -3.87
CA SER A 742 27.48 -65.76 -3.53
C SER A 742 26.47 -64.71 -4.00
N VAL A 743 25.70 -65.06 -5.02
CA VAL A 743 24.62 -64.21 -5.54
C VAL A 743 23.39 -64.35 -4.63
N PRO A 744 22.75 -63.24 -4.22
CA PRO A 744 21.55 -63.30 -3.38
C PRO A 744 20.37 -63.87 -4.17
N SER A 745 19.66 -64.84 -3.60
CA SER A 745 18.39 -65.32 -4.16
C SER A 745 17.21 -64.44 -3.72
N VAL A 746 17.38 -63.69 -2.64
CA VAL A 746 16.40 -62.71 -2.13
C VAL A 746 17.06 -61.38 -1.84
N ILE A 747 16.48 -60.28 -2.35
CA ILE A 747 16.90 -58.92 -2.05
C ILE A 747 15.75 -58.22 -1.34
N TYR A 748 15.98 -57.70 -0.13
CA TYR A 748 15.10 -56.68 0.42
C TYR A 748 15.54 -55.32 -0.12
N PHE A 749 14.70 -54.74 -0.96
CA PHE A 749 14.96 -53.45 -1.58
C PHE A 749 14.30 -52.33 -0.79
N ALA A 750 15.11 -51.54 -0.08
CA ALA A 750 14.68 -50.37 0.68
C ALA A 750 14.89 -49.09 -0.13
N GLY A 751 14.22 -49.02 -1.28
CA GLY A 751 14.21 -47.88 -2.19
C GLY A 751 12.82 -47.26 -2.34
N ARG A 752 12.67 -46.38 -3.33
CA ARG A 752 11.36 -45.83 -3.74
C ARG A 752 10.96 -46.32 -5.12
N ALA A 753 9.71 -46.08 -5.53
CA ALA A 753 9.18 -46.48 -6.82
C ALA A 753 10.09 -46.02 -7.99
N GLU A 754 10.59 -44.79 -7.96
CA GLU A 754 11.46 -44.26 -9.01
C GLU A 754 12.82 -44.98 -9.16
N ASP A 755 13.23 -45.77 -8.16
CA ASP A 755 14.48 -46.51 -8.19
C ASP A 755 14.37 -47.91 -8.80
N VAL A 756 13.14 -48.40 -8.98
CA VAL A 756 12.87 -49.78 -9.39
C VAL A 756 13.33 -50.02 -10.82
N ALA A 757 12.94 -49.17 -11.77
CA ALA A 757 13.30 -49.35 -13.18
C ALA A 757 14.83 -49.35 -13.42
N PRO A 758 15.63 -48.44 -12.82
CA PRO A 758 17.09 -48.54 -12.84
C PRO A 758 17.63 -49.84 -12.25
N LEU A 759 17.08 -50.33 -11.13
CA LEU A 759 17.47 -51.61 -10.54
C LEU A 759 17.18 -52.78 -11.49
N MET A 760 15.99 -52.83 -12.06
CA MET A 760 15.60 -53.87 -13.03
C MET A 760 16.52 -53.89 -14.24
N THR A 761 16.89 -52.71 -14.74
CA THR A 761 17.82 -52.57 -15.86
C THR A 761 19.17 -53.22 -15.54
N GLN A 762 19.73 -52.91 -14.38
CA GLN A 762 21.03 -53.47 -13.97
C GLN A 762 20.97 -54.99 -13.72
N LEU A 763 19.91 -55.48 -13.08
CA LEU A 763 19.73 -56.92 -12.82
C LEU A 763 19.58 -57.73 -14.11
N ASN A 764 19.00 -57.14 -15.15
CA ASN A 764 18.87 -57.78 -16.46
C ASN A 764 20.19 -57.81 -17.25
N THR A 765 21.10 -56.87 -17.00
CA THR A 765 22.38 -56.76 -17.73
C THR A 765 23.54 -57.49 -17.04
N GLU A 766 23.55 -57.57 -15.72
CA GLU A 766 24.67 -58.17 -14.98
C GLU A 766 24.72 -59.70 -15.13
N PRO A 767 25.81 -60.30 -15.67
CA PRO A 767 25.84 -61.71 -16.07
C PRO A 767 25.48 -62.72 -14.98
N GLY A 768 25.91 -62.48 -13.73
CA GLY A 768 25.63 -63.38 -12.61
C GLY A 768 24.22 -63.28 -12.06
N CYS A 769 23.47 -62.22 -12.38
CA CYS A 769 22.08 -62.03 -11.97
C CYS A 769 21.09 -62.35 -13.10
N ALA A 770 21.42 -62.02 -14.36
CA ALA A 770 20.52 -62.19 -15.50
C ALA A 770 20.03 -63.63 -15.71
N ARG A 771 20.82 -64.63 -15.27
CA ARG A 771 20.51 -66.07 -15.39
C ARG A 771 20.03 -66.72 -14.09
N GLN A 772 19.93 -65.97 -13.00
CA GLN A 772 19.52 -66.46 -11.68
C GLN A 772 18.10 -65.99 -11.35
N ARG A 773 17.31 -66.85 -10.71
CA ARG A 773 16.01 -66.44 -10.18
C ARG A 773 16.21 -65.60 -8.94
N ILE A 774 15.87 -64.32 -9.01
CA ILE A 774 15.99 -63.37 -7.89
C ILE A 774 14.60 -62.92 -7.47
N SER A 775 14.30 -63.07 -6.18
CA SER A 775 13.09 -62.49 -5.59
C SER A 775 13.42 -61.17 -4.89
N ILE A 776 12.64 -60.13 -5.14
CA ILE A 776 12.82 -58.83 -4.48
C ILE A 776 11.60 -58.55 -3.61
N LEU A 777 11.83 -58.26 -2.35
CA LEU A 777 10.81 -57.83 -1.39
C LEU A 777 10.96 -56.32 -1.15
N THR A 778 9.87 -55.56 -1.18
CA THR A 778 9.91 -54.10 -0.98
C THR A 778 8.60 -53.56 -0.39
N GLY A 779 8.66 -52.32 0.11
CA GLY A 779 7.57 -51.65 0.81
C GLY A 779 6.45 -51.11 -0.10
N ASP A 780 5.57 -50.35 0.53
CA ASP A 780 4.35 -49.75 -0.03
C ASP A 780 4.56 -48.62 -1.02
N ASP A 781 5.74 -48.00 -1.09
CA ASP A 781 5.99 -46.92 -2.04
C ASP A 781 5.80 -47.38 -3.50
N LEU A 782 6.00 -48.67 -3.79
CA LEU A 782 5.70 -49.30 -5.09
C LEU A 782 4.21 -49.33 -5.45
N SER A 783 3.30 -48.95 -4.55
CA SER A 783 1.88 -48.74 -4.92
C SER A 783 1.71 -47.66 -5.99
N LYS A 784 2.72 -46.80 -6.19
CA LYS A 784 2.74 -45.71 -7.16
C LYS A 784 3.21 -46.14 -8.55
N ALA A 785 3.89 -47.29 -8.63
CA ALA A 785 4.41 -47.81 -9.89
C ALA A 785 3.28 -48.41 -10.74
N ASP A 786 3.30 -48.15 -12.04
CA ASP A 786 2.37 -48.77 -12.98
C ASP A 786 2.98 -50.04 -13.57
N PHE A 787 2.49 -51.20 -13.13
CA PHE A 787 2.88 -52.51 -13.67
C PHE A 787 1.86 -53.07 -14.67
N SER A 788 1.03 -52.22 -15.27
CA SER A 788 0.12 -52.59 -16.37
C SER A 788 0.88 -52.81 -17.68
N PRO A 789 0.31 -53.50 -18.68
CA PRO A 789 0.94 -53.65 -20.00
C PRO A 789 1.26 -52.27 -20.63
N GLY A 790 2.56 -51.95 -20.75
CA GLY A 790 3.05 -50.64 -21.25
C GLY A 790 3.62 -49.72 -20.16
N GLY A 791 3.52 -50.09 -18.88
CA GLY A 791 4.11 -49.40 -17.74
C GLY A 791 5.56 -49.81 -17.45
N GLU A 792 5.95 -49.77 -16.17
CA GLU A 792 7.30 -50.09 -15.68
C GLU A 792 7.66 -51.57 -15.92
N GLY A 793 8.80 -51.80 -16.59
CA GLY A 793 9.29 -53.14 -16.89
C GLY A 793 9.92 -53.85 -15.68
N VAL A 794 9.83 -55.18 -15.66
CA VAL A 794 10.46 -56.05 -14.67
C VAL A 794 11.35 -57.05 -15.41
N ALA A 795 12.58 -57.27 -14.92
CA ALA A 795 13.51 -58.19 -15.57
C ALA A 795 12.94 -59.64 -15.60
N PRO A 796 13.11 -60.42 -16.68
CA PRO A 796 12.45 -61.73 -16.83
C PRO A 796 12.78 -62.75 -15.72
N SER A 797 14.00 -62.71 -15.18
CA SER A 797 14.45 -63.62 -14.12
C SER A 797 14.15 -63.09 -12.70
N VAL A 798 13.45 -61.95 -12.60
CA VAL A 798 13.14 -61.28 -11.34
C VAL A 798 11.65 -61.38 -11.03
N THR A 799 11.32 -61.73 -9.79
CA THR A 799 9.97 -61.58 -9.25
C THR A 799 9.98 -60.54 -8.14
N LEU A 800 9.17 -59.49 -8.30
CA LEU A 800 8.97 -58.45 -7.29
C LEU A 800 7.77 -58.81 -6.40
N TYR A 801 7.95 -58.70 -5.10
CA TYR A 801 6.90 -58.79 -4.10
C TYR A 801 6.87 -57.50 -3.30
N HIS A 802 5.71 -56.86 -3.22
CA HIS A 802 5.60 -55.61 -2.50
C HIS A 802 4.30 -55.51 -1.69
N SER A 803 4.36 -54.79 -0.57
CA SER A 803 3.15 -54.34 0.12
C SER A 803 2.50 -53.20 -0.67
N THR A 804 1.20 -53.00 -0.46
CA THR A 804 0.49 -51.82 -0.95
C THR A 804 -0.01 -50.96 0.20
N LEU A 805 -0.22 -49.66 -0.08
CA LEU A 805 -0.80 -48.70 0.85
C LEU A 805 -2.19 -49.12 1.34
N ALA A 806 -2.99 -49.74 0.47
CA ALA A 806 -4.33 -50.24 0.80
C ALA A 806 -4.79 -51.36 -0.14
N GLU A 807 -5.75 -52.16 0.32
CA GLU A 807 -6.59 -53.07 -0.47
C GLU A 807 -7.87 -52.35 -0.91
N LEU A 808 -7.89 -51.89 -2.16
CA LEU A 808 -9.00 -51.13 -2.73
C LEU A 808 -10.08 -52.01 -3.39
N ARG A 809 -9.69 -53.13 -4.01
CA ARG A 809 -10.60 -53.97 -4.80
C ARG A 809 -11.67 -54.59 -3.93
N LEU A 810 -11.29 -55.13 -2.77
CA LEU A 810 -12.25 -55.73 -1.84
C LEU A 810 -13.10 -54.68 -1.10
N ALA A 811 -12.61 -53.45 -0.98
CA ALA A 811 -13.35 -52.34 -0.36
C ALA A 811 -14.35 -51.68 -1.33
N ALA A 812 -14.06 -51.68 -2.63
CA ALA A 812 -14.81 -50.95 -3.66
C ALA A 812 -16.34 -51.18 -3.66
N PRO A 813 -16.87 -52.40 -3.52
CA PRO A 813 -18.32 -52.62 -3.54
C PRO A 813 -19.07 -52.02 -2.35
N ARG A 814 -18.37 -51.58 -1.31
CA ARG A 814 -18.96 -51.14 -0.03
C ARG A 814 -18.80 -49.65 0.23
N THR A 815 -18.25 -48.89 -0.72
CA THR A 815 -17.94 -47.48 -0.54
C THR A 815 -18.60 -46.59 -1.58
N MET A 816 -18.93 -45.37 -1.18
CA MET A 816 -19.39 -44.30 -2.08
C MET A 816 -18.23 -43.55 -2.74
N PHE A 817 -16.98 -43.85 -2.36
CA PHE A 817 -15.78 -43.15 -2.82
C PHE A 817 -15.71 -43.02 -4.34
N TYR A 818 -15.85 -44.13 -5.09
CA TYR A 818 -15.74 -44.11 -6.55
C TYR A 818 -16.89 -43.36 -7.24
N LYS A 819 -18.10 -43.44 -6.69
CA LYS A 819 -19.25 -42.66 -7.17
C LYS A 819 -19.05 -41.16 -6.91
N ASN A 820 -18.53 -40.79 -5.75
CA ASN A 820 -18.19 -39.40 -5.46
C ASN A 820 -17.03 -38.93 -6.34
N ALA A 821 -16.01 -39.76 -6.58
CA ALA A 821 -14.89 -39.44 -7.46
C ALA A 821 -15.41 -39.16 -8.88
N ALA A 822 -16.32 -39.98 -9.41
CA ALA A 822 -16.96 -39.73 -10.70
C ALA A 822 -17.78 -38.42 -10.74
N LYS A 823 -18.36 -37.98 -9.60
CA LYS A 823 -19.13 -36.74 -9.49
C LYS A 823 -18.23 -35.50 -9.41
N TYR A 824 -17.19 -35.53 -8.57
CA TYR A 824 -16.44 -34.33 -8.18
C TYR A 824 -15.06 -34.20 -8.84
N LEU A 825 -14.46 -35.29 -9.32
CA LEU A 825 -13.15 -35.27 -9.98
C LEU A 825 -13.33 -35.48 -11.50
N PRO A 826 -13.04 -34.46 -12.33
CA PRO A 826 -13.24 -34.55 -13.76
C PRO A 826 -12.19 -35.45 -14.43
N LYS A 827 -12.52 -35.95 -15.63
CA LYS A 827 -11.56 -36.59 -16.57
C LYS A 827 -10.82 -37.83 -16.04
N LEU A 828 -11.45 -38.61 -15.17
CA LEU A 828 -10.92 -39.90 -14.69
C LEU A 828 -10.87 -41.03 -15.74
N GLY A 829 -11.23 -40.75 -16.99
CA GLY A 829 -11.27 -41.70 -18.10
C GLY A 829 -12.67 -41.79 -18.73
N SER A 830 -12.78 -42.55 -19.83
CA SER A 830 -14.06 -42.82 -20.53
C SER A 830 -14.80 -44.06 -20.01
N GLY A 831 -14.19 -44.79 -19.07
CA GLY A 831 -14.78 -45.98 -18.42
C GLY A 831 -15.44 -45.66 -17.08
N GLU A 832 -16.05 -46.68 -16.47
CA GLU A 832 -16.59 -46.58 -15.11
C GLU A 832 -15.45 -46.37 -14.10
N VAL A 833 -15.58 -45.37 -13.24
CA VAL A 833 -14.58 -45.06 -12.19
C VAL A 833 -14.60 -46.17 -11.15
N SER A 834 -13.44 -46.80 -10.91
CA SER A 834 -13.28 -47.98 -10.07
C SER A 834 -11.89 -48.05 -9.43
N TYR A 835 -11.60 -49.10 -8.66
CA TYR A 835 -10.36 -49.30 -7.90
C TYR A 835 -9.09 -49.42 -8.76
N ASP A 836 -9.24 -49.76 -10.03
CA ASP A 836 -8.20 -49.91 -11.04
C ASP A 836 -8.05 -48.68 -11.93
N THR A 837 -8.86 -47.64 -11.71
CA THR A 837 -8.67 -46.34 -12.38
C THR A 837 -7.30 -45.78 -12.01
N HIS A 838 -6.44 -45.57 -13.00
CA HIS A 838 -5.01 -45.25 -12.83
C HIS A 838 -4.75 -44.15 -11.77
N ALA A 839 -5.47 -43.02 -11.86
CA ALA A 839 -5.31 -41.89 -10.94
C ALA A 839 -5.77 -42.14 -9.48
N LEU A 840 -6.38 -43.29 -9.20
CA LEU A 840 -6.89 -43.70 -7.89
C LEU A 840 -6.23 -45.00 -7.38
N ALA A 841 -5.61 -45.78 -8.27
CA ALA A 841 -5.13 -47.13 -8.02
C ALA A 841 -3.97 -47.21 -7.00
N SER A 842 -3.24 -46.10 -6.80
CA SER A 842 -2.14 -46.01 -5.82
C SER A 842 -2.62 -46.16 -4.37
N GLY A 843 -3.89 -45.81 -4.10
CA GLY A 843 -4.46 -45.73 -2.76
C GLY A 843 -4.19 -44.43 -2.01
N GLN A 844 -3.36 -43.51 -2.51
CA GLN A 844 -3.09 -42.24 -1.82
C GLN A 844 -4.34 -41.36 -1.72
N THR A 845 -5.06 -41.19 -2.83
CA THR A 845 -6.34 -40.46 -2.87
C THR A 845 -7.36 -41.06 -1.90
N ALA A 846 -7.43 -42.39 -1.81
CA ALA A 846 -8.34 -43.11 -0.91
C ALA A 846 -7.97 -42.90 0.57
N LEU A 847 -6.68 -43.01 0.91
CA LEU A 847 -6.21 -42.80 2.29
C LEU A 847 -6.37 -41.35 2.75
N ALA A 848 -6.10 -40.37 1.88
CA ALA A 848 -6.30 -38.97 2.20
C ALA A 848 -7.78 -38.60 2.37
N HIS A 849 -8.65 -39.18 1.52
CA HIS A 849 -10.11 -39.09 1.69
C HIS A 849 -10.55 -39.66 3.05
N ASP A 850 -10.11 -40.88 3.38
CA ASP A 850 -10.48 -41.55 4.62
C ASP A 850 -9.92 -40.83 5.86
N ALA A 851 -8.71 -40.25 5.78
CA ALA A 851 -8.14 -39.40 6.82
C ALA A 851 -8.97 -38.15 7.06
N THR A 852 -9.42 -37.51 5.98
CA THR A 852 -10.28 -36.31 6.04
C THR A 852 -11.63 -36.63 6.69
N GLN A 853 -12.29 -37.70 6.26
CA GLN A 853 -13.55 -38.19 6.85
C GLN A 853 -13.39 -38.53 8.34
N THR A 854 -12.27 -39.16 8.71
CA THR A 854 -11.97 -39.56 10.09
C THR A 854 -11.80 -38.35 10.99
N LEU A 855 -11.01 -37.35 10.57
CA LEU A 855 -10.82 -36.12 11.34
C LEU A 855 -12.11 -35.31 11.44
N TYR A 856 -12.84 -35.17 10.32
CA TYR A 856 -14.13 -34.51 10.29
C TYR A 856 -15.13 -35.15 11.26
N ARG A 857 -15.22 -36.49 11.28
CA ARG A 857 -16.14 -37.20 12.20
C ARG A 857 -15.82 -36.95 13.67
N ALA A 858 -14.54 -36.81 14.02
CA ALA A 858 -14.16 -36.44 15.38
C ALA A 858 -14.49 -34.98 15.71
N ALA A 859 -14.41 -34.11 14.70
CA ALA A 859 -14.63 -32.67 14.80
C ALA A 859 -16.11 -32.24 14.68
N SER A 860 -17.00 -33.12 14.22
CA SER A 860 -18.42 -32.86 14.03
C SER A 860 -19.23 -33.92 14.77
N ARG A 861 -19.76 -33.55 15.95
CA ARG A 861 -20.59 -34.43 16.79
C ARG A 861 -21.95 -33.80 17.04
N ASP A 862 -22.98 -34.62 16.97
CA ASP A 862 -24.37 -34.24 17.22
C ASP A 862 -24.82 -33.01 16.41
N GLY A 863 -24.29 -32.88 15.19
CA GLY A 863 -24.58 -31.75 14.30
C GLY A 863 -23.90 -30.43 14.68
N ALA A 864 -22.91 -30.45 15.59
CA ALA A 864 -22.19 -29.28 16.07
C ALA A 864 -20.66 -29.41 15.90
N PRO A 865 -19.98 -28.30 15.54
CA PRO A 865 -18.51 -28.25 15.48
C PRO A 865 -17.90 -28.44 16.87
N GLN A 866 -16.80 -29.17 16.94
CA GLN A 866 -16.09 -29.48 18.18
C GLN A 866 -14.80 -28.67 18.27
N SER A 867 -14.38 -28.35 19.49
CA SER A 867 -13.08 -27.72 19.72
C SER A 867 -11.94 -28.67 19.36
N ARG A 868 -10.80 -28.11 18.98
CA ARG A 868 -9.53 -28.81 18.69
C ARG A 868 -9.16 -29.86 19.75
N ALA A 869 -9.29 -29.53 21.04
CA ALA A 869 -9.02 -30.45 22.15
C ALA A 869 -10.05 -31.59 22.20
N ALA A 870 -11.33 -31.28 22.03
CA ALA A 870 -12.39 -32.29 21.97
C ALA A 870 -12.20 -33.21 20.76
N THR A 871 -11.89 -32.67 19.58
CA THR A 871 -11.57 -33.42 18.36
C THR A 871 -10.45 -34.43 18.60
N TRP A 872 -9.35 -34.02 19.24
CA TRP A 872 -8.24 -34.92 19.57
C TRP A 872 -8.69 -36.09 20.46
N VAL A 873 -9.50 -35.83 21.49
CA VAL A 873 -10.06 -36.90 22.34
C VAL A 873 -11.03 -37.79 21.56
N HIS A 874 -11.93 -37.18 20.78
CA HIS A 874 -12.97 -37.86 20.01
C HIS A 874 -12.43 -38.74 18.91
N LEU A 875 -11.24 -38.48 18.34
CA LEU A 875 -10.60 -39.37 17.36
C LEU A 875 -10.54 -40.82 17.85
N ARG A 876 -10.29 -41.05 19.15
CA ARG A 876 -10.26 -42.39 19.76
C ARG A 876 -11.63 -43.04 19.93
N THR A 877 -12.68 -42.40 19.46
CA THR A 877 -14.06 -42.94 19.44
C THR A 877 -14.57 -43.15 18.02
N VAL A 878 -13.77 -42.77 17.02
CA VAL A 878 -14.18 -42.82 15.61
C VAL A 878 -14.13 -44.27 15.12
N LYS A 879 -15.25 -44.72 14.57
CA LYS A 879 -15.38 -45.95 13.81
C LYS A 879 -16.26 -45.68 12.59
N LEU A 880 -15.67 -45.72 11.40
CA LEU A 880 -16.32 -45.39 10.14
C LEU A 880 -16.27 -46.59 9.19
N GLY A 881 -17.43 -47.13 8.82
CA GLY A 881 -17.57 -48.16 7.79
C GLY A 881 -17.81 -47.55 6.40
N GLY A 882 -17.61 -48.34 5.35
CA GLY A 882 -17.85 -47.92 3.97
C GLY A 882 -16.90 -46.84 3.45
N MET A 883 -15.74 -46.69 4.10
CA MET A 883 -14.66 -45.81 3.67
C MET A 883 -13.94 -46.41 2.45
N ALA A 884 -13.12 -45.62 1.77
CA ALA A 884 -12.48 -46.02 0.52
C ALA A 884 -11.57 -47.26 0.70
N THR A 885 -10.97 -47.40 1.89
CA THR A 885 -10.07 -48.50 2.23
C THR A 885 -10.72 -49.59 3.10
N GLY A 886 -12.00 -49.44 3.48
CA GLY A 886 -12.74 -50.38 4.32
C GLY A 886 -13.38 -49.73 5.56
N THR A 887 -13.08 -50.24 6.75
CA THR A 887 -13.51 -49.66 8.03
C THR A 887 -12.33 -49.02 8.75
N ILE A 888 -12.41 -47.71 8.99
CA ILE A 888 -11.45 -47.01 9.85
C ILE A 888 -11.93 -47.12 11.29
N ASP A 889 -11.19 -47.86 12.12
CA ASP A 889 -11.50 -48.05 13.54
C ASP A 889 -10.35 -47.54 14.42
N LEU A 890 -10.59 -46.40 15.08
CA LEU A 890 -9.66 -45.80 16.03
C LEU A 890 -10.05 -46.07 17.49
N THR A 891 -11.12 -46.84 17.75
CA THR A 891 -11.57 -47.15 19.12
C THR A 891 -10.57 -48.01 19.89
N GLY A 892 -9.77 -48.80 19.17
CA GLY A 892 -8.65 -49.58 19.72
C GLY A 892 -7.31 -48.83 19.76
N ALA A 893 -7.21 -47.60 19.23
CA ALA A 893 -5.97 -46.84 19.12
C ALA A 893 -5.58 -46.21 20.46
N LYS A 894 -4.78 -46.94 21.25
CA LYS A 894 -4.27 -46.44 22.53
C LYS A 894 -3.29 -45.27 22.31
N PRO A 895 -3.21 -44.30 23.24
CA PRO A 895 -2.13 -43.31 23.21
C PRO A 895 -0.77 -44.01 23.15
N TYR A 896 0.14 -43.50 22.31
CA TYR A 896 1.50 -44.05 22.17
C TYR A 896 1.53 -45.49 21.64
N ALA A 897 0.55 -45.87 20.82
CA ALA A 897 0.51 -47.15 20.16
C ALA A 897 -0.07 -47.01 18.74
N ASP A 898 0.37 -47.90 17.85
CA ASP A 898 -0.26 -48.07 16.55
C ASP A 898 -1.65 -48.71 16.70
N ARG A 899 -2.52 -48.49 15.72
CA ARG A 899 -3.84 -49.12 15.68
C ARG A 899 -3.73 -50.55 15.14
N SER A 900 -4.82 -51.31 15.24
CA SER A 900 -4.95 -52.61 14.55
C SER A 900 -5.84 -52.48 13.31
N GLY A 901 -5.83 -53.50 12.45
CA GLY A 901 -6.72 -53.55 11.28
C GLY A 901 -6.35 -52.51 10.22
N HIS A 902 -5.07 -52.39 9.90
CA HIS A 902 -4.63 -51.64 8.72
C HIS A 902 -5.04 -52.35 7.44
N SER A 903 -5.24 -51.56 6.38
CA SER A 903 -5.43 -52.11 5.03
C SER A 903 -4.07 -52.51 4.47
N ILE A 904 -4.02 -53.61 3.71
CA ILE A 904 -2.82 -54.05 2.99
C ILE A 904 -3.20 -55.02 1.88
N ALA A 905 -2.50 -54.96 0.76
CA ALA A 905 -2.38 -56.08 -0.16
C ALA A 905 -0.91 -56.42 -0.35
N LEU A 906 -0.59 -57.71 -0.47
CA LEU A 906 0.72 -58.16 -0.92
C LEU A 906 0.59 -58.54 -2.39
N LYS A 907 1.38 -57.90 -3.26
CA LYS A 907 1.37 -58.12 -4.70
C LYS A 907 2.62 -58.87 -5.14
N GLU A 908 2.46 -59.69 -6.17
CA GLU A 908 3.51 -60.31 -6.95
C GLU A 908 3.52 -59.66 -8.34
N VAL A 909 4.70 -59.26 -8.82
CA VAL A 909 4.93 -58.76 -10.18
C VAL A 909 6.04 -59.57 -10.82
N LYS A 910 5.72 -60.23 -11.94
CA LYS A 910 6.67 -61.05 -12.71
C LYS A 910 6.96 -60.40 -14.07
N GLY A 911 8.21 -60.44 -14.51
CA GLY A 911 8.57 -60.14 -15.89
C GLY A 911 8.29 -61.34 -16.79
N THR A 912 7.58 -61.15 -17.90
CA THR A 912 7.47 -62.18 -18.94
C THR A 912 8.74 -62.22 -19.80
N PRO A 913 8.98 -63.29 -20.58
CA PRO A 913 10.10 -63.35 -21.54
C PRO A 913 10.11 -62.17 -22.54
N ASP A 914 8.94 -61.59 -22.83
CA ASP A 914 8.78 -60.41 -23.69
C ASP A 914 9.06 -59.08 -22.94
N GLY A 915 9.51 -59.14 -21.68
CA GLY A 915 9.82 -57.99 -20.84
C GLY A 915 8.61 -57.24 -20.28
N LYS A 916 7.39 -57.79 -20.41
CA LYS A 916 6.16 -57.16 -19.91
C LYS A 916 5.88 -57.59 -18.47
N PRO A 917 5.52 -56.65 -17.56
CA PRO A 917 5.13 -57.01 -16.20
C PRO A 917 3.75 -57.70 -16.19
N THR A 918 3.58 -58.66 -15.28
CA THR A 918 2.27 -59.22 -14.91
C THR A 918 2.12 -59.09 -13.40
N SER A 919 1.07 -58.41 -12.94
CA SER A 919 0.81 -58.15 -11.53
C SER A 919 -0.40 -58.93 -11.03
N ARG A 920 -0.31 -59.53 -9.84
CA ARG A 920 -1.44 -60.15 -9.12
C ARG A 920 -1.36 -59.91 -7.62
N VAL A 921 -2.53 -59.89 -6.97
CA VAL A 921 -2.62 -59.87 -5.50
C VAL A 921 -2.47 -61.30 -4.96
N LEU A 922 -1.55 -61.52 -4.04
CA LEU A 922 -1.34 -62.79 -3.34
C LEU A 922 -2.36 -62.97 -2.21
N CYS A 923 -2.44 -61.99 -1.34
CA CYS A 923 -3.32 -61.94 -0.19
C CYS A 923 -3.53 -60.49 0.24
N SER A 924 -4.60 -60.23 0.98
CA SER A 924 -4.91 -58.88 1.42
C SER A 924 -5.83 -58.84 2.63
N ARG A 925 -5.93 -57.64 3.22
CA ARG A 925 -6.87 -57.25 4.26
C ARG A 925 -7.40 -55.85 3.95
N ILE A 926 -8.70 -55.67 4.04
CA ILE A 926 -9.32 -54.33 4.05
C ILE A 926 -9.10 -53.69 5.41
N ALA A 927 -9.17 -52.35 5.48
CA ALA A 927 -9.14 -51.64 6.76
C ALA A 927 -10.25 -52.17 7.70
N GLY A 928 -9.90 -52.34 8.98
CA GLY A 928 -10.80 -52.83 10.02
C GLY A 928 -10.77 -54.35 10.22
N ASP A 929 -10.18 -55.12 9.30
CA ASP A 929 -9.95 -56.54 9.49
C ASP A 929 -8.64 -56.77 10.27
N ALA A 930 -8.76 -57.08 11.57
CA ALA A 930 -7.63 -57.32 12.45
C ALA A 930 -7.10 -58.77 12.43
N ARG A 931 -7.66 -59.66 11.61
CA ARG A 931 -7.21 -61.05 11.54
C ARG A 931 -5.83 -61.14 10.88
N PRO A 932 -4.87 -61.88 11.46
CA PRO A 932 -3.55 -62.02 10.88
C PRO A 932 -3.62 -62.65 9.48
N LEU A 933 -2.72 -62.23 8.59
CA LEU A 933 -2.46 -62.96 7.34
C LEU A 933 -1.73 -64.26 7.63
N SER A 934 -2.01 -65.30 6.85
CA SER A 934 -1.38 -66.61 6.97
C SER A 934 -0.59 -66.97 5.71
N VAL A 935 0.40 -67.86 5.86
CA VAL A 935 1.18 -68.43 4.76
C VAL A 935 0.27 -69.06 3.70
N LYS A 936 -0.80 -69.75 4.13
CA LYS A 936 -1.76 -70.40 3.24
C LYS A 936 -2.53 -69.40 2.38
N GLU A 937 -2.89 -68.25 2.94
CA GLU A 937 -3.57 -67.19 2.17
C GLU A 937 -2.60 -66.48 1.22
N CYS A 938 -1.36 -66.26 1.66
CA CYS A 938 -0.33 -65.58 0.88
C CYS A 938 0.53 -66.56 0.05
N ALA A 939 -0.08 -67.62 -0.49
CA ALA A 939 0.65 -68.69 -1.14
C ALA A 939 1.43 -68.23 -2.38
N VAL A 940 2.74 -68.45 -2.38
CA VAL A 940 3.60 -68.33 -3.57
C VAL A 940 3.48 -69.65 -4.32
N LYS A 941 2.83 -69.66 -5.49
CA LYS A 941 2.72 -70.89 -6.27
C LYS A 941 4.11 -71.29 -6.79
N PRO A 942 4.52 -72.57 -6.68
CA PRO A 942 5.69 -73.05 -7.40
C PRO A 942 5.46 -72.88 -8.91
N GLU A 943 6.52 -72.51 -9.62
CA GLU A 943 6.51 -72.50 -11.08
C GLU A 943 6.47 -73.95 -11.57
N ASP A 944 5.51 -74.26 -12.44
CA ASP A 944 5.54 -75.45 -13.29
C ASP A 944 6.66 -75.35 -14.34
#